data_AF-A0A8H5CGC3-F1
#
_entry.id   AF-A0A8H5CGC3-F1
#
_cell.length_a   1.000
_cell.length_b   1.000
_cell.length_c   1.000
_cell.angle_alpha   90.00
_cell.angle_beta   90.00
_cell.angle_gamma   90.00
#
_symmetry.space_group_name_H-M   'P 1'
#
loop_
_entity.id
_entity.type
_entity.pdbx_description
1 polymer ?
#
loop_
_entity_poly.entity_id
_entity_poly.type
_entity_poly.pdbx_seq_one_letter_code
_entity_poly.pdbx_strand_id
1 'polypeptide(L)'
;MLDPPVSPSTEKSDTSTRPVLSSKSTDDTLPSNPLEKAEGPGGHCNGSSEAGCRDISTTEGELDYPLTAGAVHRHDDSEGIRASVERGDPQTPSKPRQSGSENFKPITANQVSEHEETKQILFDELSGGDMVNMPSADPGWASTLYFQQAPESKIREFLNEKSCYSRGRWNDLPKSPGLESQVQGPMFKIITSILKEFKPESSTPGVSRKAVDTHTTFFKHDNVNHNGTSPDISIKATGPSFELPDMRSPRSVTPKQKDLKIGWSNVTAVFEIKRESALSPKDNLKQVAGYCRQIFIHQPNRLFVRALLITEETVYLVHFDRSGVYLSRPINIHEDPYTFVRLVVGLSSCDENVLGLDTSVSWTVDRTTGRKVSGKVKAPDSDGCLIEYEICMAMPPFVCATIRGRGTVCYRAIHPKERTEVIIKDSWRTDTRIPESVFLKAGKDIDGVVKILASEDNGGETRFYRHEDKHPHPSFHNRIKSRIIMSHCTGPLDTFITRFQLIAALRDAIQAHYELWLQGILHRDISIRNILLGDPNPEHVGQRGILIDFDMAIWISRTAESVSKDPRSGAQRWQSIAILSNRVTFENIDPPAVDHLDDLESFFYILCFFVLVFRGISPAAIKNYEKMFVCMDVGDPDLALNKKEKMIKDPYELSAWWGEPCERLVATFQEMIREINQVKSKIRNTYSMSEERRREELYKIGKKDEGHHKRILAAFDQTLEDIKRDDLLRKPAEQAAERSSAEPLPAAKRKTRWTANPKKQALMTMLEEVEEEEEEEEEEEEEEEEEEEEEEEDE
;
A
#
# COMPACT_ATOMS: atom_id res chain seq x y z
N MET A 1 -24.54 -46.21 -1.93
CA MET A 1 -23.67 -47.20 -1.27
C MET A 1 -22.55 -46.40 -0.59
N LEU A 2 -22.36 -46.38 0.72
CA LEU A 2 -23.04 -47.06 1.85
C LEU A 2 -23.18 -46.06 3.02
N ASP A 3 -23.90 -46.46 4.07
CA ASP A 3 -24.48 -45.61 5.14
C ASP A 3 -23.50 -45.00 6.18
N PRO A 4 -23.91 -43.96 6.93
CA PRO A 4 -23.15 -43.39 8.06
C PRO A 4 -23.36 -44.18 9.38
N PRO A 5 -22.46 -44.04 10.37
CA PRO A 5 -22.55 -44.76 11.63
C PRO A 5 -23.56 -44.15 12.62
N VAL A 6 -24.28 -45.04 13.31
CA VAL A 6 -25.36 -44.75 14.26
C VAL A 6 -24.84 -44.74 15.71
N SER A 7 -25.44 -43.90 16.56
CA SER A 7 -25.18 -43.82 18.00
C SER A 7 -25.79 -45.00 18.79
N PRO A 8 -25.22 -45.41 19.94
CA PRO A 8 -25.94 -46.21 20.93
C PRO A 8 -26.40 -45.37 22.13
N SER A 9 -27.55 -45.75 22.70
CA SER A 9 -28.26 -45.02 23.76
C SER A 9 -28.12 -45.69 25.13
N THR A 10 -28.05 -44.85 26.18
CA THR A 10 -28.63 -45.02 27.54
C THR A 10 -28.50 -46.35 28.30
N GLU A 11 -27.95 -46.29 29.53
CA GLU A 11 -28.63 -46.88 30.70
C GLU A 11 -28.24 -46.19 32.05
N LYS A 12 -28.91 -46.57 33.15
CA LYS A 12 -29.10 -45.74 34.38
C LYS A 12 -28.45 -46.33 35.65
N SER A 13 -28.01 -45.46 36.57
CA SER A 13 -28.19 -45.54 38.05
C SER A 13 -27.31 -44.45 38.71
N ASP A 14 -27.81 -43.36 39.31
CA ASP A 14 -28.63 -43.22 40.53
C ASP A 14 -27.87 -43.47 41.85
N THR A 15 -27.53 -42.40 42.60
CA THR A 15 -27.57 -42.33 44.08
C THR A 15 -27.32 -40.91 44.63
N SER A 16 -28.36 -40.35 45.28
CA SER A 16 -28.36 -39.54 46.53
C SER A 16 -27.01 -39.00 47.07
N THR A 17 -26.84 -37.71 47.41
CA THR A 17 -27.51 -37.08 48.58
C THR A 17 -27.81 -35.57 48.48
N ARG A 18 -28.95 -35.19 49.07
CA ARG A 18 -29.39 -33.82 49.43
C ARG A 18 -29.12 -33.56 50.94
N PRO A 19 -29.07 -32.31 51.45
CA PRO A 19 -30.30 -31.60 51.86
C PRO A 19 -30.37 -30.12 51.40
N VAL A 20 -31.53 -29.58 50.97
CA VAL A 20 -32.71 -29.03 51.74
C VAL A 20 -32.29 -27.98 52.78
N LEU A 21 -32.72 -26.70 52.77
CA LEU A 21 -34.06 -26.05 52.89
C LEU A 21 -33.91 -24.53 52.56
N SER A 22 -34.91 -23.69 52.24
CA SER A 22 -36.33 -23.88 51.88
C SER A 22 -37.01 -22.56 51.47
N SER A 23 -38.05 -22.66 50.62
CA SER A 23 -39.31 -21.86 50.66
C SER A 23 -39.30 -20.37 50.26
N LYS A 24 -40.35 -19.81 49.62
CA LYS A 24 -41.61 -20.37 49.06
C LYS A 24 -42.32 -19.32 48.17
N SER A 25 -43.03 -19.79 47.13
CA SER A 25 -44.35 -19.33 46.59
C SER A 25 -44.53 -17.83 46.19
N THR A 26 -45.39 -17.43 45.25
CA THR A 26 -46.54 -18.08 44.56
C THR A 26 -46.92 -17.26 43.32
N ASP A 27 -47.53 -17.90 42.32
CA ASP A 27 -48.73 -17.50 41.51
C ASP A 27 -48.99 -16.03 41.09
N ASP A 28 -49.64 -15.71 39.96
CA ASP A 28 -50.04 -16.40 38.71
C ASP A 28 -50.71 -15.32 37.78
N THR A 29 -51.24 -15.72 36.61
CA THR A 29 -52.24 -15.04 35.75
C THR A 29 -51.82 -14.02 34.65
N LEU A 30 -52.17 -14.42 33.41
CA LEU A 30 -52.46 -13.59 32.21
C LEU A 30 -53.85 -12.90 32.37
N PRO A 31 -54.24 -11.85 31.59
CA PRO A 31 -54.88 -12.09 30.27
C PRO A 31 -54.84 -10.98 29.17
N SER A 32 -54.95 -11.42 27.91
CA SER A 32 -55.63 -10.87 26.70
C SER A 32 -55.80 -9.36 26.36
N ASN A 33 -55.51 -9.06 25.08
CA ASN A 33 -56.02 -7.98 24.17
C ASN A 33 -57.55 -7.72 24.23
N PRO A 34 -58.13 -6.54 23.79
CA PRO A 34 -58.17 -6.16 22.35
C PRO A 34 -58.40 -4.66 21.90
N LEU A 35 -58.19 -4.42 20.58
CA LEU A 35 -58.88 -3.53 19.58
C LEU A 35 -59.62 -2.22 19.99
N GLU A 36 -59.33 -1.07 19.32
CA GLU A 36 -60.08 -0.51 18.14
C GLU A 36 -59.61 0.90 17.63
N LYS A 37 -59.88 1.15 16.33
CA LYS A 37 -60.19 2.37 15.51
C LYS A 37 -60.16 3.79 16.13
N ALA A 38 -59.99 4.92 15.41
CA ALA A 38 -59.99 5.32 13.98
C ALA A 38 -59.04 6.56 13.78
N GLU A 39 -58.96 7.35 12.68
CA GLU A 39 -59.74 7.53 11.42
C GLU A 39 -58.87 8.15 10.28
N GLY A 40 -59.49 8.44 9.11
CA GLY A 40 -58.96 9.33 8.04
C GLY A 40 -59.78 10.64 7.94
N PRO A 41 -59.71 11.49 6.88
CA PRO A 41 -59.28 11.26 5.47
C PRO A 41 -58.12 12.20 5.05
N GLY A 42 -57.49 12.21 3.86
CA GLY A 42 -57.78 11.76 2.48
C GLY A 42 -57.36 12.89 1.51
N GLY A 43 -56.84 12.68 0.30
CA GLY A 43 -56.51 11.44 -0.41
C GLY A 43 -55.98 11.73 -1.84
N HIS A 44 -56.02 10.70 -2.71
CA HIS A 44 -55.71 10.69 -4.16
C HIS A 44 -54.23 10.91 -4.54
N CYS A 45 -53.45 9.95 -5.03
CA CYS A 45 -53.66 8.80 -5.95
C CYS A 45 -53.82 9.16 -7.44
N ASN A 46 -52.81 8.77 -8.23
CA ASN A 46 -52.88 7.95 -9.46
C ASN A 46 -51.45 7.80 -10.02
N GLY A 47 -50.94 6.64 -10.47
CA GLY A 47 -51.49 5.28 -10.45
C GLY A 47 -50.97 4.43 -11.61
N SER A 48 -50.66 3.15 -11.34
CA SER A 48 -50.41 2.04 -12.31
C SER A 48 -49.15 2.14 -13.21
N SER A 49 -48.53 1.04 -13.69
CA SER A 49 -48.93 -0.39 -13.70
C SER A 49 -47.73 -1.35 -13.59
N GLU A 50 -47.99 -2.58 -13.12
CA GLU A 50 -47.05 -3.71 -13.05
C GLU A 50 -46.87 -4.48 -14.37
N ALA A 51 -45.93 -5.46 -14.31
CA ALA A 51 -45.93 -6.78 -14.97
C ALA A 51 -45.22 -6.95 -16.32
N GLY A 52 -44.47 -8.08 -16.44
CA GLY A 52 -44.05 -8.62 -17.74
C GLY A 52 -42.71 -9.35 -17.81
N CYS A 53 -42.53 -10.46 -17.07
CA CYS A 53 -41.42 -11.40 -17.34
C CYS A 53 -41.82 -12.37 -18.47
N ARG A 54 -40.94 -12.62 -19.46
CA ARG A 54 -41.03 -13.72 -20.43
C ARG A 54 -39.76 -13.91 -21.27
N ASP A 55 -39.30 -15.15 -21.36
CA ASP A 55 -38.32 -15.64 -22.34
C ASP A 55 -38.90 -15.67 -23.77
N ILE A 56 -38.07 -15.42 -24.78
CA ILE A 56 -38.18 -16.00 -26.13
C ILE A 56 -36.77 -16.24 -26.69
N SER A 57 -36.55 -17.44 -27.25
CA SER A 57 -35.33 -17.86 -27.93
C SER A 57 -35.41 -17.72 -29.46
N THR A 58 -34.24 -17.61 -30.11
CA THR A 58 -33.91 -18.08 -31.48
C THR A 58 -34.82 -17.73 -32.67
N THR A 59 -34.26 -17.03 -33.67
CA THR A 59 -34.35 -17.44 -35.10
C THR A 59 -33.14 -16.94 -35.89
N GLU A 60 -32.67 -17.76 -36.83
CA GLU A 60 -31.56 -17.52 -37.75
C GLU A 60 -31.95 -16.59 -38.92
N GLY A 61 -30.96 -16.10 -39.67
CA GLY A 61 -31.14 -15.35 -40.91
C GLY A 61 -29.82 -15.11 -41.65
N GLU A 62 -29.54 -15.96 -42.65
CA GLU A 62 -28.34 -15.91 -43.51
C GLU A 62 -28.36 -14.80 -44.58
N LEU A 63 -27.30 -14.77 -45.40
CA LEU A 63 -27.09 -14.06 -46.69
C LEU A 63 -26.55 -12.61 -46.56
N ASP A 64 -25.57 -12.15 -47.36
CA ASP A 64 -24.85 -12.79 -48.48
C ASP A 64 -23.46 -12.15 -48.71
N TYR A 65 -22.53 -12.86 -49.36
CA TYR A 65 -21.24 -12.30 -49.84
C TYR A 65 -21.41 -11.54 -51.18
N PRO A 66 -20.45 -10.68 -51.58
CA PRO A 66 -19.52 -11.17 -52.59
C PRO A 66 -18.05 -10.70 -52.45
N LEU A 67 -17.15 -11.61 -52.85
CA LEU A 67 -15.73 -11.37 -53.10
C LEU A 67 -15.49 -10.54 -54.37
N THR A 68 -14.45 -9.70 -54.39
CA THR A 68 -13.64 -9.47 -55.61
C THR A 68 -12.17 -9.32 -55.25
N ALA A 69 -11.32 -10.11 -55.92
CA ALA A 69 -9.87 -10.12 -55.74
C ALA A 69 -9.14 -9.17 -56.71
N GLY A 70 -7.94 -8.75 -56.33
CA GLY A 70 -6.97 -8.06 -57.20
C GLY A 70 -5.55 -8.28 -56.69
N ALA A 71 -4.78 -9.10 -57.38
CA ALA A 71 -3.40 -9.46 -57.04
C ALA A 71 -2.38 -8.80 -57.99
N VAL A 72 -1.09 -9.16 -57.82
CA VAL A 72 0.06 -8.89 -58.73
C VAL A 72 0.68 -7.47 -58.53
N HIS A 73 2.00 -7.25 -58.37
CA HIS A 73 3.21 -8.08 -58.57
C HIS A 73 4.33 -7.73 -57.54
N ARG A 74 5.30 -8.64 -57.35
CA ARG A 74 6.65 -8.34 -56.82
C ARG A 74 7.52 -7.69 -57.90
N HIS A 75 8.51 -6.88 -57.51
CA HIS A 75 9.84 -6.92 -58.14
C HIS A 75 10.90 -6.33 -57.20
N ASP A 76 11.99 -7.07 -57.00
CA ASP A 76 13.27 -6.54 -56.53
C ASP A 76 13.83 -5.54 -57.55
N ASP A 77 14.66 -4.60 -57.08
CA ASP A 77 16.00 -4.43 -57.64
C ASP A 77 16.93 -3.67 -56.67
N SER A 78 18.13 -4.21 -56.50
CA SER A 78 19.21 -3.65 -55.68
C SER A 78 20.22 -2.88 -56.53
N GLU A 79 20.71 -1.73 -56.09
CA GLU A 79 22.09 -1.31 -56.36
C GLU A 79 22.56 -0.23 -55.39
N GLY A 80 23.83 -0.27 -54.97
CA GLY A 80 24.41 0.68 -54.02
C GLY A 80 25.79 1.17 -54.45
N ILE A 81 26.11 2.44 -54.15
CA ILE A 81 27.44 3.04 -54.39
C ILE A 81 27.92 3.81 -53.14
N ARG A 82 29.23 3.77 -52.90
CA ARG A 82 29.95 4.18 -51.68
C ARG A 82 30.49 5.62 -51.68
N ALA A 83 30.72 6.11 -50.45
CA ALA A 83 31.77 7.06 -50.01
C ALA A 83 31.63 8.55 -50.44
N SER A 84 31.92 9.55 -49.59
CA SER A 84 33.20 9.72 -48.87
C SER A 84 33.12 10.71 -47.69
N VAL A 85 34.17 10.72 -46.85
CA VAL A 85 34.37 11.58 -45.66
C VAL A 85 35.08 12.87 -46.03
N GLU A 86 34.73 14.01 -45.42
CA GLU A 86 35.67 15.13 -45.23
C GLU A 86 35.39 15.94 -43.96
N ARG A 87 36.45 16.55 -43.37
CA ARG A 87 36.39 17.32 -42.12
C ARG A 87 36.64 18.81 -42.41
N GLY A 88 36.01 19.71 -41.66
CA GLY A 88 36.31 21.14 -41.72
C GLY A 88 35.82 21.94 -40.51
N ASP A 89 36.73 22.20 -39.57
CA ASP A 89 36.74 23.44 -38.76
C ASP A 89 37.03 24.62 -39.71
N PRO A 90 36.64 25.90 -39.45
CA PRO A 90 37.08 26.57 -38.21
C PRO A 90 36.27 27.83 -37.70
N GLN A 91 36.84 28.47 -36.66
CA GLN A 91 36.78 29.90 -36.28
C GLN A 91 35.58 30.47 -35.47
N THR A 92 35.90 30.82 -34.22
CA THR A 92 35.28 31.93 -33.45
C THR A 92 35.64 33.30 -34.05
N PRO A 93 34.78 34.34 -33.92
CA PRO A 93 35.11 35.36 -32.89
C PRO A 93 33.93 36.11 -32.21
N SER A 94 34.29 36.75 -31.09
CA SER A 94 33.69 37.95 -30.46
C SER A 94 32.47 37.83 -29.52
N LYS A 95 32.69 38.25 -28.26
CA LYS A 95 31.67 38.58 -27.25
C LYS A 95 31.28 40.06 -27.33
N PRO A 96 30.04 40.41 -26.98
CA PRO A 96 29.75 41.62 -26.23
C PRO A 96 29.24 41.34 -24.80
N ARG A 97 29.60 42.27 -23.91
CA ARG A 97 29.46 42.34 -22.44
C ARG A 97 28.18 41.79 -21.80
N GLN A 98 28.38 41.14 -20.65
CA GLN A 98 27.34 40.82 -19.65
C GLN A 98 26.77 42.07 -18.97
N SER A 99 25.49 41.99 -18.56
CA SER A 99 24.96 42.73 -17.41
C SER A 99 23.94 41.88 -16.64
N GLY A 100 24.34 41.40 -15.46
CA GLY A 100 23.43 40.96 -14.37
C GLY A 100 22.47 39.79 -14.65
N SER A 101 22.92 38.56 -14.40
CA SER A 101 22.04 37.42 -14.11
C SER A 101 22.42 36.80 -12.76
N GLU A 102 21.46 36.63 -11.86
CA GLU A 102 21.67 35.94 -10.58
C GLU A 102 21.94 34.45 -10.79
N ASN A 103 22.68 33.83 -9.86
CA ASN A 103 23.17 32.46 -9.99
C ASN A 103 22.06 31.41 -9.88
N PHE A 104 21.52 30.96 -11.01
CA PHE A 104 21.00 29.59 -11.10
C PHE A 104 22.16 28.63 -11.38
N LYS A 105 22.36 27.63 -10.51
CA LYS A 105 23.18 26.47 -10.87
C LYS A 105 22.36 25.60 -11.83
N PRO A 106 22.94 25.10 -12.94
CA PRO A 106 22.28 24.09 -13.75
C PRO A 106 22.12 22.80 -12.94
N ILE A 107 21.01 22.11 -13.17
CA ILE A 107 20.75 20.75 -12.67
C ILE A 107 21.84 19.83 -13.24
N THR A 108 22.47 19.04 -12.40
CA THR A 108 23.52 18.08 -12.83
C THR A 108 22.88 16.83 -13.42
N ALA A 109 23.54 16.17 -14.38
CA ALA A 109 22.99 14.98 -15.05
C ALA A 109 22.45 13.89 -14.09
N ASN A 110 23.14 13.63 -12.98
CA ASN A 110 22.69 12.70 -11.94
C ASN A 110 21.32 13.03 -11.31
N GLN A 111 20.95 14.32 -11.24
CA GLN A 111 19.64 14.72 -10.72
C GLN A 111 18.54 14.61 -11.79
N VAL A 112 18.91 14.41 -13.05
CA VAL A 112 17.96 14.12 -14.14
C VAL A 112 17.72 12.62 -14.21
N SER A 113 18.72 11.77 -13.95
CA SER A 113 18.53 10.32 -13.86
C SER A 113 17.67 9.94 -12.64
N GLU A 114 18.05 10.39 -11.43
CA GLU A 114 17.29 10.13 -10.19
C GLU A 114 15.79 10.51 -10.29
N HIS A 115 15.49 11.60 -11.01
CA HIS A 115 14.11 12.09 -11.19
C HIS A 115 13.32 11.34 -12.28
N GLU A 116 14.00 10.75 -13.26
CA GLU A 116 13.34 9.93 -14.30
C GLU A 116 13.20 8.47 -13.84
N GLU A 117 14.16 7.96 -13.07
CA GLU A 117 14.06 6.69 -12.31
C GLU A 117 12.84 6.72 -11.38
N THR A 118 12.71 7.73 -10.50
CA THR A 118 11.54 7.90 -9.60
C THR A 118 10.20 7.92 -10.37
N LYS A 119 10.18 8.43 -11.60
CA LYS A 119 8.97 8.51 -12.46
C LYS A 119 8.67 7.21 -13.21
N GLN A 120 9.69 6.38 -13.44
CA GLN A 120 9.53 5.05 -14.01
C GLN A 120 8.82 4.22 -12.96
N ILE A 121 9.48 3.96 -11.83
CA ILE A 121 8.92 3.34 -10.62
C ILE A 121 7.45 3.74 -10.34
N LEU A 122 7.15 5.05 -10.28
CA LEU A 122 5.79 5.62 -10.08
C LEU A 122 4.71 5.25 -11.11
N PHE A 123 5.09 4.66 -12.23
CA PHE A 123 4.28 4.36 -13.39
C PHE A 123 4.02 2.87 -13.52
N ASP A 124 5.06 2.10 -13.24
CA ASP A 124 5.03 0.66 -13.18
C ASP A 124 4.14 0.26 -11.97
N GLU A 125 4.29 0.97 -10.84
CA GLU A 125 3.33 1.10 -9.71
C GLU A 125 1.84 1.19 -10.11
N LEU A 126 1.52 1.79 -11.26
CA LEU A 126 0.15 2.20 -11.59
C LEU A 126 -0.54 1.30 -12.61
N SER A 127 0.25 0.60 -13.41
CA SER A 127 -0.22 -0.13 -14.60
C SER A 127 0.15 -1.62 -14.49
N GLY A 128 1.31 -1.95 -13.91
CA GLY A 128 2.14 -3.04 -14.42
C GLY A 128 2.45 -2.70 -15.87
N GLY A 129 3.42 -1.77 -16.04
CA GLY A 129 4.05 -1.16 -17.25
C GLY A 129 3.27 -0.99 -18.57
N ASP A 130 2.41 -1.93 -18.93
CA ASP A 130 1.52 -1.91 -20.08
C ASP A 130 0.41 -0.84 -19.96
N MET A 131 0.77 0.34 -20.44
CA MET A 131 -0.14 1.46 -20.60
C MET A 131 -0.97 1.42 -21.89
N VAL A 132 -0.75 0.43 -22.76
CA VAL A 132 -1.44 0.30 -24.06
C VAL A 132 -2.89 -0.10 -23.83
N ASN A 133 -3.14 -0.94 -22.82
CA ASN A 133 -4.46 -1.44 -22.45
C ASN A 133 -5.10 -0.73 -21.25
N MET A 134 -4.94 0.60 -21.15
CA MET A 134 -5.79 1.42 -20.28
C MET A 134 -7.27 1.08 -20.55
N PRO A 135 -8.07 0.73 -19.51
CA PRO A 135 -9.52 0.54 -19.60
C PRO A 135 -10.16 1.46 -20.63
N SER A 136 -10.81 0.90 -21.65
CA SER A 136 -11.42 1.66 -22.74
C SER A 136 -12.55 2.51 -22.19
N ALA A 137 -12.20 3.69 -21.68
CA ALA A 137 -13.07 4.41 -20.77
C ALA A 137 -14.39 4.69 -21.45
N ASP A 138 -15.49 4.33 -20.77
CA ASP A 138 -16.83 4.58 -21.28
C ASP A 138 -16.93 6.06 -21.71
N PRO A 139 -17.34 6.36 -22.96
CA PRO A 139 -17.39 7.73 -23.46
C PRO A 139 -18.19 8.70 -22.59
N GLY A 140 -19.13 8.18 -21.79
CA GLY A 140 -19.96 8.94 -20.88
C GLY A 140 -19.37 9.16 -19.48
N TRP A 141 -18.42 8.36 -18.98
CA TRP A 141 -18.09 8.32 -17.54
C TRP A 141 -17.83 9.70 -16.92
N ALA A 142 -16.89 10.47 -17.47
CA ALA A 142 -16.56 11.80 -16.93
C ALA A 142 -17.75 12.77 -17.00
N SER A 143 -18.62 12.65 -18.00
CA SER A 143 -19.85 13.44 -18.14
C SER A 143 -20.96 13.04 -17.15
N THR A 144 -20.94 11.79 -16.64
CA THR A 144 -21.86 11.31 -15.58
C THR A 144 -21.59 11.92 -14.19
N LEU A 145 -20.41 12.52 -13.99
CA LEU A 145 -19.97 12.97 -12.67
C LEU A 145 -20.51 14.36 -12.28
N TYR A 146 -20.63 14.57 -10.98
CA TYR A 146 -20.82 15.89 -10.34
C TYR A 146 -22.07 16.71 -10.75
N PHE A 147 -23.08 16.11 -11.38
CA PHE A 147 -24.36 16.76 -11.71
C PHE A 147 -24.99 17.52 -10.54
N GLN A 148 -24.92 16.96 -9.32
CA GLN A 148 -25.47 17.57 -8.10
C GLN A 148 -24.66 18.81 -7.65
N GLN A 149 -23.39 18.92 -8.04
CA GLN A 149 -22.50 20.03 -7.68
C GLN A 149 -22.64 21.21 -8.66
N ALA A 150 -22.89 20.93 -9.94
CA ALA A 150 -23.12 21.93 -10.97
C ALA A 150 -24.28 21.52 -11.92
N PRO A 151 -25.54 21.91 -11.59
CA PRO A 151 -26.69 21.69 -12.44
C PRO A 151 -26.57 22.40 -13.79
N GLU A 152 -27.06 21.77 -14.85
CA GLU A 152 -26.92 22.26 -16.23
C GLU A 152 -27.48 23.67 -16.43
N SER A 153 -28.61 24.00 -15.80
CA SER A 153 -29.21 25.34 -15.85
C SER A 153 -28.27 26.44 -15.37
N LYS A 154 -27.55 26.21 -14.26
CA LYS A 154 -26.59 27.16 -13.70
C LYS A 154 -25.32 27.27 -14.56
N ILE A 155 -24.88 26.18 -15.19
CA ILE A 155 -23.77 26.22 -16.15
C ILE A 155 -24.16 27.04 -17.38
N ARG A 156 -25.37 26.83 -17.90
CA ARG A 156 -25.90 27.58 -19.04
C ARG A 156 -25.99 29.08 -18.76
N GLU A 157 -26.43 29.46 -17.56
CA GLU A 157 -26.44 30.85 -17.07
C GLU A 157 -25.02 31.45 -17.05
N PHE A 158 -24.07 30.77 -16.38
CA PHE A 158 -22.66 31.19 -16.31
C PHE A 158 -22.02 31.41 -17.69
N LEU A 159 -22.18 30.44 -18.61
CA LEU A 159 -21.61 30.50 -19.95
C LEU A 159 -22.19 31.66 -20.77
N ASN A 160 -23.49 31.96 -20.61
CA ASN A 160 -24.15 33.06 -21.32
C ASN A 160 -23.79 34.43 -20.75
N GLU A 161 -23.70 34.59 -19.43
CA GLU A 161 -23.52 35.90 -18.79
C GLU A 161 -22.09 36.44 -18.86
N LYS A 162 -21.09 35.59 -18.61
CA LYS A 162 -19.73 36.09 -18.31
C LYS A 162 -18.93 36.50 -19.53
N SER A 163 -19.44 36.27 -20.75
CA SER A 163 -18.73 36.49 -22.03
C SER A 163 -17.37 35.77 -22.15
N CYS A 164 -17.09 34.80 -21.27
CA CYS A 164 -15.86 33.99 -21.28
C CYS A 164 -15.96 32.83 -22.29
N TYR A 165 -17.17 32.42 -22.66
CA TYR A 165 -17.46 31.42 -23.67
C TYR A 165 -18.44 32.01 -24.69
N SER A 166 -18.15 31.91 -25.98
CA SER A 166 -19.06 32.35 -27.03
C SER A 166 -18.79 31.64 -28.35
N ARG A 167 -19.81 31.53 -29.22
CA ARG A 167 -19.68 30.93 -30.56
C ARG A 167 -19.07 29.50 -30.55
N GLY A 168 -19.32 28.74 -29.49
CA GLY A 168 -18.79 27.38 -29.34
C GLY A 168 -17.32 27.29 -28.90
N ARG A 169 -16.73 28.35 -28.31
CA ARG A 169 -15.34 28.32 -27.80
C ARG A 169 -15.17 29.16 -26.53
N TRP A 170 -14.22 28.78 -25.67
CA TRP A 170 -13.69 29.67 -24.63
C TRP A 170 -12.88 30.81 -25.28
N ASN A 171 -13.29 32.05 -25.02
CA ASN A 171 -12.83 33.23 -25.76
C ASN A 171 -11.38 33.64 -25.44
N ASP A 172 -10.90 33.36 -24.22
CA ASP A 172 -9.54 33.74 -23.78
C ASP A 172 -8.46 32.73 -24.21
N LEU A 173 -8.83 31.53 -24.70
CA LEU A 173 -7.87 30.48 -25.04
C LEU A 173 -7.33 30.61 -26.48
N PRO A 174 -6.00 30.47 -26.69
CA PRO A 174 -5.42 30.48 -28.02
C PRO A 174 -5.90 29.29 -28.87
N LYS A 175 -5.75 29.39 -30.19
CA LYS A 175 -6.00 28.29 -31.13
C LYS A 175 -4.79 27.42 -31.44
N SER A 176 -3.60 27.99 -31.32
CA SER A 176 -2.33 27.33 -31.67
C SER A 176 -1.20 27.99 -30.85
N PRO A 177 -1.14 27.75 -29.53
CA PRO A 177 -0.12 28.32 -28.65
C PRO A 177 1.28 27.82 -29.00
N GLY A 178 2.23 28.76 -29.11
CA GLY A 178 3.64 28.43 -29.28
C GLY A 178 4.35 28.07 -27.96
N LEU A 179 3.77 28.45 -26.82
CA LEU A 179 4.33 28.25 -25.47
C LEU A 179 3.21 27.91 -24.48
N GLU A 180 3.49 27.01 -23.52
CA GLU A 180 2.53 26.55 -22.51
C GLU A 180 2.01 27.70 -21.62
N SER A 181 2.86 28.70 -21.36
CA SER A 181 2.49 29.92 -20.63
C SER A 181 1.42 30.79 -21.33
N GLN A 182 1.18 30.57 -22.63
CA GLN A 182 0.06 31.19 -23.35
C GLN A 182 -1.29 30.52 -23.04
N VAL A 183 -1.27 29.29 -22.51
CA VAL A 183 -2.46 28.52 -22.08
C VAL A 183 -2.67 28.68 -20.56
N GLN A 184 -1.61 28.55 -19.76
CA GLN A 184 -1.66 28.58 -18.28
C GLN A 184 -2.43 29.80 -17.74
N GLY A 185 -2.07 31.02 -18.15
CA GLY A 185 -2.70 32.25 -17.66
C GLY A 185 -4.20 32.36 -17.97
N PRO A 186 -4.63 32.23 -19.24
CA PRO A 186 -6.04 32.16 -19.62
C PRO A 186 -6.81 31.02 -18.94
N MET A 187 -6.22 29.83 -18.84
CA MET A 187 -6.87 28.66 -18.21
C MET A 187 -7.09 28.89 -16.71
N PHE A 188 -6.10 29.41 -15.99
CA PHE A 188 -6.24 29.80 -14.58
C PHE A 188 -7.34 30.85 -14.36
N LYS A 189 -7.49 31.82 -15.29
CA LYS A 189 -8.57 32.81 -15.29
C LYS A 189 -9.95 32.16 -15.49
N ILE A 190 -10.08 31.19 -16.39
CA ILE A 190 -11.32 30.42 -16.61
C ILE A 190 -11.69 29.63 -15.36
N ILE A 191 -10.77 28.80 -14.84
CA ILE A 191 -10.96 28.00 -13.62
C ILE A 191 -11.35 28.88 -12.42
N THR A 192 -10.63 29.99 -12.21
CA THR A 192 -10.94 30.93 -11.12
C THR A 192 -12.31 31.59 -11.30
N SER A 193 -12.75 31.83 -12.55
CA SER A 193 -14.09 32.36 -12.84
C SER A 193 -15.18 31.35 -12.59
N ILE A 194 -14.97 30.07 -12.95
CA ILE A 194 -15.86 28.95 -12.61
C ILE A 194 -16.02 28.86 -11.09
N LEU A 195 -14.92 28.74 -10.35
CA LEU A 195 -14.96 28.61 -8.88
C LEU A 195 -15.51 29.86 -8.17
N LYS A 196 -15.47 31.04 -8.81
CA LYS A 196 -16.08 32.28 -8.29
C LYS A 196 -17.59 32.33 -8.51
N GLU A 197 -18.13 31.70 -9.56
CA GLU A 197 -19.58 31.65 -9.82
C GLU A 197 -20.23 30.46 -9.09
N PHE A 198 -19.59 29.30 -9.20
CA PHE A 198 -19.99 28.07 -8.54
C PHE A 198 -19.49 28.00 -7.10
N LYS A 199 -19.19 29.16 -6.47
CA LYS A 199 -18.57 29.25 -5.13
C LYS A 199 -19.02 28.06 -4.29
N PRO A 200 -18.12 27.13 -3.95
CA PRO A 200 -18.46 26.05 -3.06
C PRO A 200 -18.60 26.67 -1.66
N GLU A 201 -19.75 27.30 -1.43
CA GLU A 201 -20.15 27.94 -0.19
C GLU A 201 -20.54 26.83 0.77
N SER A 202 -19.53 26.28 1.42
CA SER A 202 -19.75 25.39 2.56
C SER A 202 -20.60 26.10 3.61
N SER A 203 -21.74 25.48 3.93
CA SER A 203 -22.52 25.81 5.13
C SER A 203 -21.73 25.58 6.42
N THR A 204 -20.68 24.75 6.38
CA THR A 204 -19.78 24.45 7.50
C THR A 204 -18.68 25.52 7.62
N PRO A 205 -18.62 26.28 8.73
CA PRO A 205 -17.63 27.34 8.93
C PRO A 205 -16.18 26.84 8.87
N GLY A 206 -15.32 27.57 8.15
CA GLY A 206 -13.89 27.27 8.05
C GLY A 206 -13.51 26.33 6.90
N VAL A 207 -14.47 25.77 6.18
CA VAL A 207 -14.22 25.05 4.92
C VAL A 207 -14.09 26.06 3.78
N SER A 208 -13.09 25.88 2.92
CA SER A 208 -12.91 26.71 1.71
C SER A 208 -12.18 25.93 0.61
N ARG A 209 -12.33 26.38 -0.63
CA ARG A 209 -11.70 25.82 -1.83
C ARG A 209 -11.25 26.97 -2.73
N LYS A 210 -10.01 26.95 -3.21
CA LYS A 210 -9.45 28.03 -4.03
C LYS A 210 -8.40 27.49 -4.99
N ALA A 211 -8.56 27.75 -6.29
CA ALA A 211 -7.48 27.58 -7.24
C ALA A 211 -6.31 28.51 -6.91
N VAL A 212 -5.11 27.95 -6.80
CA VAL A 212 -3.85 28.66 -6.61
C VAL A 212 -2.94 28.31 -7.77
N ASP A 213 -2.40 29.34 -8.40
CA ASP A 213 -1.37 29.22 -9.42
C ASP A 213 -0.07 28.70 -8.77
N THR A 214 0.36 27.50 -9.14
CA THR A 214 1.47 26.77 -8.53
C THR A 214 2.59 26.37 -9.50
N HIS A 215 2.52 26.69 -10.79
CA HIS A 215 3.52 26.33 -11.82
C HIS A 215 4.98 26.73 -11.49
N THR A 216 5.20 27.73 -10.62
CA THR A 216 6.54 28.12 -10.13
C THR A 216 6.78 27.83 -8.64
N THR A 217 5.89 27.08 -8.00
CA THR A 217 5.95 26.74 -6.57
C THR A 217 6.35 25.28 -6.44
N PHE A 218 7.61 25.05 -6.08
CA PHE A 218 8.15 23.71 -5.84
C PHE A 218 7.63 23.14 -4.51
N PHE A 219 6.94 22.02 -4.59
CA PHE A 219 6.44 21.21 -3.48
C PHE A 219 7.40 20.03 -3.28
N LYS A 220 7.94 19.89 -2.07
CA LYS A 220 8.82 18.77 -1.73
C LYS A 220 8.02 17.48 -1.58
N HIS A 221 8.69 16.35 -1.81
CA HIS A 221 8.16 15.02 -1.52
C HIS A 221 8.72 14.50 -0.19
N ASP A 222 7.96 13.68 0.52
CA ASP A 222 8.35 13.17 1.86
C ASP A 222 9.05 11.79 1.81
N ASN A 223 8.98 11.06 0.69
CA ASN A 223 9.48 9.69 0.50
C ASN A 223 10.62 9.53 -0.53
N VAL A 224 11.22 10.62 -1.02
CA VAL A 224 12.32 10.55 -2.01
C VAL A 224 13.44 11.51 -1.61
N ASN A 225 14.67 11.01 -1.56
CA ASN A 225 15.84 11.81 -1.21
C ASN A 225 16.06 12.93 -2.25
N HIS A 226 15.76 14.18 -1.84
CA HIS A 226 15.99 15.43 -2.57
C HIS A 226 15.08 15.78 -3.77
N ASN A 227 13.97 15.08 -4.00
CA ASN A 227 13.01 15.42 -5.06
C ASN A 227 11.76 16.21 -4.62
N GLY A 228 11.04 16.72 -5.61
CA GLY A 228 9.85 17.56 -5.47
C GLY A 228 9.37 18.08 -6.82
N THR A 229 8.13 18.57 -6.90
CA THR A 229 7.45 18.91 -8.16
C THR A 229 6.66 20.22 -8.07
N SER A 230 6.28 20.79 -9.22
CA SER A 230 5.50 22.04 -9.29
C SER A 230 4.25 21.84 -10.15
N PRO A 231 3.11 21.38 -9.59
CA PRO A 231 1.86 21.27 -10.34
C PRO A 231 1.39 22.64 -10.84
N ASP A 232 0.84 22.73 -12.05
CA ASP A 232 0.45 24.03 -12.63
C ASP A 232 -0.59 24.79 -11.79
N ILE A 233 -1.73 24.14 -11.48
CA ILE A 233 -2.79 24.72 -10.66
C ILE A 233 -3.17 23.74 -9.55
N SER A 234 -3.13 24.21 -8.30
CA SER A 234 -3.53 23.43 -7.13
C SER A 234 -4.85 23.93 -6.54
N ILE A 235 -5.81 23.04 -6.29
CA ILE A 235 -7.04 23.39 -5.56
C ILE A 235 -6.76 23.30 -4.06
N LYS A 236 -6.36 24.44 -3.49
CA LYS A 236 -6.12 24.61 -2.06
C LYS A 236 -7.42 24.52 -1.27
N ALA A 237 -7.40 23.74 -0.19
CA ALA A 237 -8.50 23.58 0.73
C ALA A 237 -8.22 24.08 2.15
N THR A 238 -9.32 24.35 2.86
CA THR A 238 -9.42 24.23 4.31
C THR A 238 -10.66 23.40 4.64
N GLY A 239 -10.67 22.69 5.77
CA GLY A 239 -11.76 21.82 6.18
C GLY A 239 -11.31 20.80 7.23
N PRO A 240 -12.21 19.94 7.74
CA PRO A 240 -11.89 18.98 8.78
C PRO A 240 -10.82 17.94 8.37
N SER A 241 -10.69 17.58 7.08
CA SER A 241 -9.63 16.65 6.64
C SER A 241 -8.26 17.29 6.35
N PHE A 242 -8.18 18.62 6.24
CA PHE A 242 -7.00 19.33 5.71
C PHE A 242 -6.22 20.09 6.79
N GLU A 243 -4.89 20.15 6.63
CA GLU A 243 -4.03 20.95 7.50
C GLU A 243 -2.97 21.77 6.73
N LEU A 244 -2.54 22.89 7.31
CA LEU A 244 -1.41 23.64 6.76
C LEU A 244 -0.14 22.76 6.81
N PRO A 245 0.72 22.78 5.79
CA PRO A 245 1.99 22.05 5.85
C PRO A 245 2.90 22.62 6.93
N ASP A 246 3.93 21.86 7.35
CA ASP A 246 4.78 22.26 8.48
C ASP A 246 5.69 23.45 8.17
N MET A 247 5.18 24.65 8.40
CA MET A 247 5.88 25.92 8.21
C MET A 247 7.13 26.08 9.09
N ARG A 248 7.27 25.30 10.18
CA ARG A 248 8.37 25.40 11.14
C ARG A 248 9.58 24.58 10.70
N SER A 249 9.36 23.48 9.98
CA SER A 249 10.42 22.70 9.35
C SER A 249 10.99 23.42 8.12
N PRO A 250 12.27 23.83 8.10
CA PRO A 250 12.91 24.35 6.89
C PRO A 250 13.12 23.25 5.84
N ARG A 251 13.06 21.98 6.26
CA ARG A 251 13.20 20.82 5.38
C ARG A 251 11.89 20.53 4.63
N SER A 252 10.73 20.80 5.20
CA SER A 252 9.43 20.35 4.64
C SER A 252 8.74 21.32 3.68
N VAL A 253 9.07 22.62 3.67
CA VAL A 253 8.41 23.60 2.76
C VAL A 253 9.37 24.66 2.19
N THR A 254 9.11 25.08 0.95
CA THR A 254 9.80 26.18 0.27
C THR A 254 9.25 27.56 0.66
N PRO A 255 9.98 28.68 0.42
CA PRO A 255 9.48 30.02 0.74
C PRO A 255 8.12 30.35 0.10
N LYS A 256 7.93 30.04 -1.19
CA LYS A 256 6.65 30.23 -1.89
C LYS A 256 5.51 29.43 -1.26
N GLN A 257 5.75 28.19 -0.83
CA GLN A 257 4.76 27.40 -0.09
C GLN A 257 4.36 28.06 1.24
N LYS A 258 5.28 28.75 1.93
CA LYS A 258 4.99 29.51 3.15
C LYS A 258 4.13 30.74 2.87
N ASP A 259 4.45 31.50 1.82
CA ASP A 259 3.72 32.72 1.42
C ASP A 259 2.29 32.38 0.98
N LEU A 260 2.14 31.36 0.12
CA LEU A 260 0.84 30.86 -0.35
C LEU A 260 0.10 30.02 0.71
N LYS A 261 0.80 29.59 1.77
CA LYS A 261 0.35 28.64 2.81
C LYS A 261 -0.23 27.35 2.22
N ILE A 262 0.50 26.69 1.33
CA ILE A 262 0.02 25.56 0.52
C ILE A 262 1.03 24.40 0.50
N GLY A 263 0.53 23.17 0.48
CA GLY A 263 1.30 21.92 0.36
C GLY A 263 0.34 20.73 0.23
N TRP A 264 0.86 19.52 0.05
CA TRP A 264 0.05 18.31 -0.21
C TRP A 264 -1.03 18.03 0.85
N SER A 265 -0.76 18.37 2.13
CA SER A 265 -1.72 18.25 3.24
C SER A 265 -2.95 19.18 3.15
N ASN A 266 -2.98 20.12 2.21
CA ASN A 266 -4.13 20.98 1.92
C ASN A 266 -4.42 21.21 0.43
N VAL A 267 -4.12 20.25 -0.44
CA VAL A 267 -4.54 20.24 -1.85
C VAL A 267 -5.56 19.13 -2.09
N THR A 268 -6.70 19.46 -2.69
CA THR A 268 -7.77 18.47 -2.98
C THR A 268 -7.54 17.74 -4.28
N ALA A 269 -7.09 18.48 -5.29
CA ALA A 269 -6.84 18.07 -6.66
C ALA A 269 -5.80 19.01 -7.29
N VAL A 270 -5.14 18.51 -8.33
CA VAL A 270 -4.18 19.22 -9.17
C VAL A 270 -4.70 19.24 -10.61
N PHE A 271 -4.54 20.38 -11.28
CA PHE A 271 -4.81 20.51 -12.70
C PHE A 271 -3.49 20.84 -13.41
N GLU A 272 -3.02 19.92 -14.24
CA GLU A 272 -1.80 20.04 -15.01
C GLU A 272 -2.13 20.54 -16.42
N ILE A 273 -1.36 21.49 -16.94
CA ILE A 273 -1.63 22.17 -18.20
C ILE A 273 -0.54 21.81 -19.20
N LYS A 274 -0.92 21.30 -20.37
CA LYS A 274 0.00 21.05 -21.49
C LYS A 274 -0.50 21.80 -22.72
N ARG A 275 0.28 21.78 -23.79
CA ARG A 275 -0.21 22.17 -25.12
C ARG A 275 -0.76 20.95 -25.83
N GLU A 276 -1.81 21.09 -26.63
CA GLU A 276 -2.37 19.97 -27.41
C GLU A 276 -1.28 19.31 -28.29
N SER A 277 -0.42 20.13 -28.91
CA SER A 277 0.70 19.67 -29.73
C SER A 277 1.89 19.07 -28.96
N ALA A 278 1.81 18.97 -27.63
CA ALA A 278 2.86 18.48 -26.75
C ALA A 278 2.31 17.57 -25.64
N LEU A 279 1.05 17.15 -25.78
CA LEU A 279 0.40 16.21 -24.88
C LEU A 279 0.96 14.81 -25.14
N SER A 280 1.50 14.19 -24.10
CA SER A 280 1.90 12.78 -24.09
C SER A 280 1.18 12.13 -22.91
N PRO A 281 0.05 11.43 -23.13
CA PRO A 281 -0.71 10.86 -22.03
C PRO A 281 0.13 9.99 -21.10
N LYS A 282 1.08 9.20 -21.63
CA LYS A 282 2.04 8.40 -20.83
C LYS A 282 2.90 9.28 -19.91
N ASP A 283 3.66 10.23 -20.47
CA ASP A 283 4.56 11.08 -19.66
C ASP A 283 3.81 12.03 -18.72
N ASN A 284 2.63 12.49 -19.12
CA ASN A 284 1.80 13.36 -18.30
C ASN A 284 1.08 12.58 -17.19
N LEU A 285 0.75 11.30 -17.39
CA LEU A 285 0.31 10.42 -16.31
C LEU A 285 1.43 10.20 -15.28
N LYS A 286 2.66 9.90 -15.70
CA LYS A 286 3.85 9.82 -14.80
C LYS A 286 3.97 11.07 -13.92
N GLN A 287 3.82 12.24 -14.52
CA GLN A 287 3.88 13.52 -13.82
C GLN A 287 2.75 13.70 -12.79
N VAL A 288 1.51 13.37 -13.16
CA VAL A 288 0.33 13.52 -12.28
C VAL A 288 0.28 12.44 -11.19
N ALA A 289 0.79 11.24 -11.46
CA ALA A 289 0.97 10.14 -10.52
C ALA A 289 1.76 10.59 -9.29
N GLY A 290 2.95 11.16 -9.51
CA GLY A 290 3.79 11.69 -8.43
C GLY A 290 3.09 12.77 -7.59
N TYR A 291 2.09 13.48 -8.12
CA TYR A 291 1.32 14.46 -7.34
C TYR A 291 0.26 13.74 -6.48
N CYS A 292 -0.32 12.67 -7.00
CA CYS A 292 -1.33 11.87 -6.32
C CYS A 292 -0.72 11.00 -5.21
N ARG A 293 0.49 10.41 -5.41
CA ARG A 293 1.27 9.70 -4.36
C ARG A 293 1.43 10.58 -3.13
N GLN A 294 1.89 11.82 -3.31
CA GLN A 294 2.02 12.78 -2.21
C GLN A 294 0.68 13.20 -1.57
N ILE A 295 -0.41 13.28 -2.35
CA ILE A 295 -1.75 13.53 -1.77
C ILE A 295 -2.18 12.36 -0.87
N PHE A 296 -1.96 11.10 -1.26
CA PHE A 296 -2.23 9.94 -0.40
C PHE A 296 -1.37 9.96 0.87
N ILE A 297 -0.05 10.13 0.75
CA ILE A 297 0.91 10.19 1.88
C ILE A 297 0.46 11.24 2.92
N HIS A 298 0.14 12.45 2.48
CA HIS A 298 -0.21 13.56 3.37
C HIS A 298 -1.69 13.60 3.81
N GLN A 299 -2.55 12.73 3.28
CA GLN A 299 -3.98 12.67 3.61
C GLN A 299 -4.39 11.22 3.95
N PRO A 300 -4.07 10.73 5.17
CA PRO A 300 -4.26 9.32 5.55
C PRO A 300 -5.70 8.80 5.41
N ASN A 301 -6.71 9.68 5.42
CA ASN A 301 -8.10 9.31 5.17
C ASN A 301 -8.54 9.48 3.70
N ARG A 302 -7.63 9.36 2.72
CA ARG A 302 -7.94 9.46 1.29
C ARG A 302 -8.18 8.08 0.67
N LEU A 303 -9.35 7.90 0.05
CA LEU A 303 -9.79 6.69 -0.64
C LEU A 303 -9.42 6.70 -2.13
N PHE A 304 -9.55 7.87 -2.77
CA PHE A 304 -9.14 8.10 -4.15
C PHE A 304 -8.74 9.57 -4.37
N VAL A 305 -7.94 9.82 -5.41
CA VAL A 305 -7.53 11.16 -5.85
C VAL A 305 -7.96 11.35 -7.31
N ARG A 306 -8.39 12.55 -7.67
CA ARG A 306 -8.69 12.93 -9.06
C ARG A 306 -7.95 14.20 -9.43
N ALA A 307 -7.47 14.23 -10.67
CA ALA A 307 -6.72 15.31 -11.28
C ALA A 307 -7.26 15.60 -12.69
N LEU A 308 -6.92 16.76 -13.24
CA LEU A 308 -7.21 17.09 -14.64
C LEU A 308 -5.91 17.29 -15.41
N LEU A 309 -5.82 16.69 -16.59
CA LEU A 309 -4.82 17.02 -17.60
C LEU A 309 -5.52 17.86 -18.67
N ILE A 310 -5.11 19.12 -18.83
CA ILE A 310 -5.83 20.14 -19.59
C ILE A 310 -4.94 20.73 -20.67
N THR A 311 -5.48 20.98 -21.86
CA THR A 311 -4.83 21.73 -22.93
C THR A 311 -5.68 22.94 -23.36
N GLU A 312 -5.27 23.63 -24.42
CA GLU A 312 -6.08 24.67 -25.05
C GLU A 312 -7.35 24.15 -25.76
N GLU A 313 -7.50 22.84 -25.98
CA GLU A 313 -8.62 22.21 -26.71
C GLU A 313 -9.31 21.07 -25.94
N THR A 314 -8.58 20.35 -25.10
CA THR A 314 -8.97 19.04 -24.57
C THR A 314 -8.78 18.98 -23.04
N VAL A 315 -9.63 18.21 -22.34
CA VAL A 315 -9.41 17.81 -20.94
C VAL A 315 -9.55 16.30 -20.79
N TYR A 316 -8.73 15.73 -19.93
CA TYR A 316 -8.85 14.37 -19.42
C TYR A 316 -9.10 14.42 -17.91
N LEU A 317 -10.01 13.59 -17.43
CA LEU A 317 -10.12 13.27 -16.02
C LEU A 317 -9.19 12.08 -15.72
N VAL A 318 -8.25 12.29 -14.80
CA VAL A 318 -7.41 11.23 -14.25
C VAL A 318 -7.91 10.86 -12.86
N HIS A 319 -8.08 9.58 -12.59
CA HIS A 319 -8.51 9.04 -11.30
C HIS A 319 -7.50 8.00 -10.82
N PHE A 320 -7.10 8.12 -9.56
CA PHE A 320 -6.20 7.20 -8.87
C PHE A 320 -6.94 6.62 -7.67
N ASP A 321 -7.05 5.30 -7.62
CA ASP A 321 -7.50 4.55 -6.45
C ASP A 321 -6.53 3.40 -6.17
N ARG A 322 -6.85 2.52 -5.23
CA ARG A 322 -5.94 1.43 -4.84
C ARG A 322 -5.82 0.30 -5.88
N SER A 323 -6.64 0.30 -6.93
CA SER A 323 -6.45 -0.56 -8.11
C SER A 323 -5.44 -0.01 -9.12
N GLY A 324 -5.02 1.27 -9.01
CA GLY A 324 -4.15 1.92 -9.99
C GLY A 324 -4.79 3.19 -10.59
N VAL A 325 -4.50 3.44 -11.86
CA VAL A 325 -4.96 4.64 -12.59
C VAL A 325 -6.11 4.35 -13.57
N TYR A 326 -7.01 5.30 -13.72
CA TYR A 326 -8.09 5.28 -14.72
C TYR A 326 -8.21 6.65 -15.40
N LEU A 327 -8.06 6.68 -16.72
CA LEU A 327 -8.04 7.91 -17.54
C LEU A 327 -9.33 7.98 -18.38
N SER A 328 -10.03 9.11 -18.37
CA SER A 328 -11.18 9.30 -19.27
C SER A 328 -10.75 9.41 -20.73
N ARG A 329 -11.68 9.18 -21.67
CA ARG A 329 -11.50 9.65 -23.05
C ARG A 329 -11.27 11.18 -23.07
N PRO A 330 -10.58 11.70 -24.11
CA PRO A 330 -10.44 13.14 -24.31
C PRO A 330 -11.81 13.82 -24.46
N ILE A 331 -12.01 14.91 -23.72
CA ILE A 331 -13.22 15.75 -23.78
C ILE A 331 -12.82 17.09 -24.38
N ASN A 332 -13.38 17.46 -25.52
CA ASN A 332 -13.13 18.78 -26.09
C ASN A 332 -13.83 19.85 -25.23
N ILE A 333 -13.05 20.73 -24.58
CA ILE A 333 -13.60 21.72 -23.62
C ILE A 333 -14.44 22.80 -24.30
N HIS A 334 -14.33 22.94 -25.62
CA HIS A 334 -15.10 23.91 -26.41
C HIS A 334 -16.44 23.33 -26.85
N GLU A 335 -16.47 22.06 -27.24
CA GLU A 335 -17.71 21.37 -27.65
C GLU A 335 -18.56 20.93 -26.46
N ASP A 336 -17.93 20.42 -25.39
CA ASP A 336 -18.58 20.13 -24.11
C ASP A 336 -18.02 20.98 -22.95
N PRO A 337 -18.43 22.26 -22.87
CA PRO A 337 -18.09 23.10 -21.72
C PRO A 337 -18.83 22.68 -20.45
N TYR A 338 -19.88 21.84 -20.54
CA TYR A 338 -20.67 21.43 -19.38
C TYR A 338 -19.94 20.41 -18.53
N THR A 339 -19.36 19.37 -19.16
CA THR A 339 -18.52 18.39 -18.46
C THR A 339 -17.27 19.08 -17.90
N PHE A 340 -16.59 19.94 -18.66
CA PHE A 340 -15.43 20.68 -18.16
C PHE A 340 -15.75 21.51 -16.90
N VAL A 341 -16.85 22.27 -16.89
CA VAL A 341 -17.29 23.02 -15.70
C VAL A 341 -17.65 22.09 -14.54
N ARG A 342 -18.35 20.96 -14.78
CA ARG A 342 -18.66 19.97 -13.73
C ARG A 342 -17.41 19.37 -13.09
N LEU A 343 -16.39 19.03 -13.87
CA LEU A 343 -15.13 18.50 -13.37
C LEU A 343 -14.41 19.51 -12.46
N VAL A 344 -14.26 20.77 -12.92
CA VAL A 344 -13.62 21.83 -12.13
C VAL A 344 -14.34 22.09 -10.80
N VAL A 345 -15.68 22.09 -10.80
CA VAL A 345 -16.50 22.28 -9.58
C VAL A 345 -16.45 21.04 -8.68
N GLY A 346 -16.53 19.83 -9.24
CA GLY A 346 -16.54 18.57 -8.50
C GLY A 346 -15.23 18.31 -7.75
N LEU A 347 -14.09 18.49 -8.42
CA LEU A 347 -12.75 18.40 -7.80
C LEU A 347 -12.48 19.55 -6.82
N SER A 348 -13.38 20.54 -6.76
CA SER A 348 -13.40 21.65 -5.80
C SER A 348 -14.62 21.60 -4.86
N SER A 349 -15.24 20.43 -4.65
CA SER A 349 -16.43 20.32 -3.79
C SER A 349 -16.10 20.53 -2.30
N CYS A 350 -17.08 21.02 -1.54
CA CYS A 350 -17.03 21.06 -0.07
C CYS A 350 -17.51 19.77 0.59
N ASP A 351 -18.12 18.84 -0.14
CA ASP A 351 -18.39 17.48 0.34
C ASP A 351 -17.09 16.67 0.27
N GLU A 352 -16.62 16.21 1.43
CA GLU A 352 -15.36 15.46 1.52
C GLU A 352 -15.48 14.04 0.90
N ASN A 353 -16.68 13.44 0.87
CA ASN A 353 -16.89 12.16 0.18
C ASN A 353 -16.73 12.30 -1.34
N VAL A 354 -17.21 13.42 -1.91
CA VAL A 354 -17.09 13.73 -3.35
C VAL A 354 -15.62 13.93 -3.78
N LEU A 355 -14.77 14.36 -2.84
CA LEU A 355 -13.32 14.45 -3.03
C LEU A 355 -12.58 13.13 -2.85
N GLY A 356 -13.26 12.07 -2.38
CA GLY A 356 -12.63 10.78 -2.08
C GLY A 356 -11.94 10.74 -0.71
N LEU A 357 -12.48 11.43 0.30
CA LEU A 357 -12.06 11.29 1.70
C LEU A 357 -13.03 10.39 2.47
N ASP A 358 -12.47 9.52 3.30
CA ASP A 358 -13.21 8.73 4.29
C ASP A 358 -13.67 9.65 5.43
N THR A 359 -14.98 9.84 5.52
CA THR A 359 -15.65 10.69 6.52
C THR A 359 -15.96 9.97 7.85
N SER A 360 -15.62 8.68 7.97
CA SER A 360 -15.56 7.99 9.27
C SER A 360 -14.36 8.46 10.11
N VAL A 361 -13.34 9.03 9.46
CA VAL A 361 -12.20 9.70 10.09
C VAL A 361 -12.46 11.20 10.15
N SER A 362 -12.17 11.82 11.30
CA SER A 362 -12.31 13.28 11.48
C SER A 362 -11.15 13.83 12.32
N TRP A 363 -10.77 15.09 12.09
CA TRP A 363 -9.61 15.69 12.75
C TRP A 363 -9.96 16.95 13.53
N THR A 364 -9.25 17.15 14.65
CA THR A 364 -9.21 18.41 15.37
C THR A 364 -7.98 19.18 14.93
N VAL A 365 -8.19 20.34 14.31
CA VAL A 365 -7.14 21.25 13.84
C VAL A 365 -6.97 22.40 14.84
N ASP A 366 -5.75 22.63 15.31
CA ASP A 366 -5.42 23.78 16.14
C ASP A 366 -5.50 25.07 15.30
N ARG A 367 -6.34 26.02 15.73
CA ARG A 367 -6.66 27.24 14.98
C ARG A 367 -5.48 28.23 14.85
N THR A 368 -4.45 28.10 15.68
CA THR A 368 -3.29 29.00 15.71
C THR A 368 -2.23 28.57 14.70
N THR A 369 -2.04 27.26 14.58
CA THR A 369 -1.02 26.61 13.75
C THR A 369 -1.57 26.07 12.44
N GLY A 370 -2.87 25.80 12.38
CA GLY A 370 -3.53 25.13 11.26
C GLY A 370 -3.16 23.65 11.13
N ARG A 371 -2.64 23.01 12.19
CA ARG A 371 -2.17 21.62 12.22
C ARG A 371 -3.14 20.67 12.93
N LYS A 372 -3.18 19.40 12.51
CA LYS A 372 -3.89 18.32 13.22
C LYS A 372 -3.23 18.10 14.59
N VAL A 373 -4.04 18.06 15.66
CA VAL A 373 -3.59 17.85 17.04
C VAL A 373 -4.25 16.68 17.75
N SER A 374 -5.38 16.20 17.22
CA SER A 374 -6.03 14.93 17.56
C SER A 374 -7.00 14.58 16.43
N GLY A 375 -7.63 13.42 16.50
CA GLY A 375 -8.73 13.06 15.60
C GLY A 375 -9.62 12.00 16.22
N LYS A 376 -10.57 11.50 15.42
CA LYS A 376 -11.43 10.38 15.76
C LYS A 376 -11.61 9.46 14.56
N VAL A 377 -11.68 8.16 14.80
CA VAL A 377 -12.12 7.15 13.81
C VAL A 377 -13.40 6.49 14.31
N LYS A 378 -14.41 6.39 13.46
CA LYS A 378 -15.58 5.52 13.68
C LYS A 378 -15.26 4.12 13.20
N ALA A 379 -15.36 3.14 14.10
CA ALA A 379 -15.04 1.76 13.84
C ALA A 379 -15.85 0.85 14.79
N PRO A 380 -16.08 -0.44 14.45
CA PRO A 380 -16.76 -1.37 15.36
C PRO A 380 -15.91 -1.67 16.60
N ASP A 381 -16.57 -1.85 17.75
CA ASP A 381 -16.00 -2.50 18.93
C ASP A 381 -16.20 -4.03 18.91
N SER A 382 -15.80 -4.71 19.99
CA SER A 382 -15.91 -6.18 20.11
C SER A 382 -17.35 -6.72 20.01
N ASP A 383 -18.34 -5.88 20.27
CA ASP A 383 -19.77 -6.20 20.16
C ASP A 383 -20.32 -5.85 18.76
N GLY A 384 -19.47 -5.40 17.83
CA GLY A 384 -19.85 -4.91 16.50
C GLY A 384 -20.49 -3.52 16.52
N CYS A 385 -20.49 -2.82 17.65
CA CYS A 385 -21.11 -1.49 17.76
C CYS A 385 -20.14 -0.41 17.27
N LEU A 386 -20.59 0.46 16.36
CA LEU A 386 -19.77 1.60 15.90
C LEU A 386 -19.54 2.60 17.04
N ILE A 387 -18.28 2.79 17.41
CA ILE A 387 -17.83 3.76 18.42
C ILE A 387 -16.76 4.70 17.87
N GLU A 388 -16.55 5.84 18.53
CA GLU A 388 -15.52 6.81 18.17
C GLU A 388 -14.25 6.59 19.00
N TYR A 389 -13.18 6.09 18.35
CA TYR A 389 -11.84 5.97 18.93
C TYR A 389 -11.09 7.30 18.85
N GLU A 390 -10.34 7.68 19.88
CA GLU A 390 -9.57 8.95 19.93
C GLU A 390 -8.19 8.77 19.29
N ILE A 391 -7.90 9.40 18.14
CA ILE A 391 -6.59 9.31 17.45
C ILE A 391 -5.52 10.10 18.24
N CYS A 392 -4.42 9.42 18.56
CA CYS A 392 -3.30 9.97 19.30
C CYS A 392 -2.22 10.55 18.36
N MET A 393 -2.27 11.87 18.12
CA MET A 393 -1.29 12.59 17.29
C MET A 393 0.06 12.86 17.97
N ALA A 394 0.45 12.05 18.95
CA ALA A 394 1.80 12.09 19.53
C ALA A 394 2.87 11.62 18.53
N MET A 395 2.46 10.73 17.62
CA MET A 395 3.09 10.43 16.33
C MET A 395 2.02 10.62 15.24
N PRO A 396 2.38 10.98 14.00
CA PRO A 396 1.44 10.92 12.89
C PRO A 396 0.98 9.47 12.62
N PRO A 397 -0.15 9.25 11.94
CA PRO A 397 -0.49 7.94 11.38
C PRO A 397 0.63 7.44 10.46
N PHE A 398 0.85 6.12 10.45
CA PHE A 398 1.67 5.50 9.41
C PHE A 398 0.84 5.39 8.13
N VAL A 399 1.47 5.64 6.99
CA VAL A 399 0.87 5.60 5.64
C VAL A 399 1.90 4.99 4.70
N CYS A 400 1.58 3.86 4.06
CA CYS A 400 2.37 3.31 2.97
C CYS A 400 2.26 4.20 1.73
N ALA A 401 3.38 4.43 1.04
CA ALA A 401 3.46 5.43 -0.02
C ALA A 401 2.90 4.97 -1.37
N THR A 402 2.83 3.67 -1.65
CA THR A 402 2.37 3.11 -2.94
C THR A 402 0.95 3.55 -3.27
N ILE A 403 0.63 3.77 -4.55
CA ILE A 403 -0.73 4.13 -5.00
C ILE A 403 -1.60 2.89 -5.14
N ARG A 404 -1.21 1.95 -6.00
CA ARG A 404 -1.84 0.63 -6.19
C ARG A 404 -1.51 -0.27 -4.99
N GLY A 405 -2.18 -1.41 -4.86
CA GLY A 405 -1.81 -2.43 -3.87
C GLY A 405 -2.55 -2.31 -2.53
N ARG A 406 -1.82 -2.52 -1.43
CA ARG A 406 -2.37 -2.61 -0.06
C ARG A 406 -2.77 -1.25 0.51
N GLY A 407 -2.02 -0.19 0.17
CA GLY A 407 -2.32 1.20 0.55
C GLY A 407 -2.49 1.43 2.04
N THR A 408 -1.74 0.68 2.87
CA THR A 408 -1.94 0.52 4.31
C THR A 408 -1.83 1.82 5.09
N VAL A 409 -2.79 2.09 5.98
CA VAL A 409 -2.78 3.23 6.91
C VAL A 409 -3.05 2.76 8.33
N CYS A 410 -2.15 3.07 9.26
CA CYS A 410 -2.27 2.67 10.67
C CYS A 410 -2.42 3.89 11.59
N TYR A 411 -3.58 3.97 12.26
CA TYR A 411 -3.88 4.97 13.27
C TYR A 411 -3.64 4.40 14.68
N ARG A 412 -2.77 5.05 15.47
CA ARG A 412 -2.71 4.81 16.92
C ARG A 412 -3.86 5.56 17.60
N ALA A 413 -4.72 4.86 18.31
CA ALA A 413 -5.91 5.43 18.93
C ALA A 413 -6.13 4.92 20.36
N ILE A 414 -7.06 5.57 21.08
CA ILE A 414 -7.47 5.20 22.44
C ILE A 414 -8.93 4.77 22.40
N HIS A 415 -9.22 3.60 22.99
CA HIS A 415 -10.58 3.09 23.15
C HIS A 415 -11.37 3.98 24.13
N PRO A 416 -12.56 4.50 23.77
CA PRO A 416 -13.24 5.51 24.58
C PRO A 416 -13.71 5.01 25.95
N LYS A 417 -14.21 3.76 26.04
CA LYS A 417 -14.68 3.15 27.30
C LYS A 417 -13.51 2.67 28.17
N GLU A 418 -12.71 1.73 27.66
CA GLU A 418 -11.60 1.08 28.37
C GLU A 418 -10.37 1.99 28.64
N ARG A 419 -10.19 3.07 27.87
CA ARG A 419 -8.99 3.94 27.88
C ARG A 419 -7.67 3.21 27.57
N THR A 420 -7.77 2.03 26.94
CA THR A 420 -6.66 1.24 26.38
C THR A 420 -6.18 1.81 25.04
N GLU A 421 -4.91 1.62 24.72
CA GLU A 421 -4.38 1.97 23.39
C GLU A 421 -4.60 0.83 22.40
N VAL A 422 -4.96 1.20 21.17
CA VAL A 422 -5.24 0.29 20.04
C VAL A 422 -4.57 0.79 18.77
N ILE A 423 -4.36 -0.10 17.81
CA ILE A 423 -4.02 0.22 16.43
C ILE A 423 -5.25 -0.03 15.56
N ILE A 424 -5.60 0.91 14.69
CA ILE A 424 -6.62 0.75 13.65
C ILE A 424 -5.88 0.73 12.31
N LYS A 425 -5.83 -0.43 11.66
CA LYS A 425 -5.25 -0.64 10.31
C LYS A 425 -6.36 -0.55 9.28
N ASP A 426 -6.23 0.35 8.31
CA ASP A 426 -6.98 0.35 7.06
C ASP A 426 -6.07 -0.26 5.97
N SER A 427 -6.54 -1.27 5.23
CA SER A 427 -5.81 -1.87 4.09
C SER A 427 -6.77 -2.27 2.96
N TRP A 428 -6.22 -2.59 1.78
CA TRP A 428 -6.97 -2.95 0.59
C TRP A 428 -6.49 -4.29 0.02
N ARG A 429 -7.41 -5.24 -0.11
CA ARG A 429 -7.17 -6.56 -0.72
C ARG A 429 -7.88 -6.67 -2.05
N THR A 430 -7.41 -7.53 -2.95
CA THR A 430 -8.23 -7.97 -4.10
C THR A 430 -9.47 -8.70 -3.61
N ASP A 431 -10.57 -8.65 -4.38
CA ASP A 431 -11.81 -9.34 -4.01
C ASP A 431 -11.69 -10.88 -4.02
N THR A 432 -10.69 -11.43 -4.70
CA THR A 432 -10.30 -12.84 -4.69
C THR A 432 -9.66 -13.31 -3.37
N ARG A 433 -9.05 -12.41 -2.58
CA ARG A 433 -8.34 -12.76 -1.34
C ARG A 433 -9.28 -12.81 -0.12
N ILE A 434 -9.02 -13.78 0.76
CA ILE A 434 -9.66 -13.89 2.08
C ILE A 434 -9.23 -12.68 2.94
N PRO A 435 -10.12 -12.03 3.70
CA PRO A 435 -9.74 -10.92 4.57
C PRO A 435 -8.75 -11.33 5.67
N GLU A 436 -7.72 -10.52 5.92
CA GLU A 436 -6.75 -10.67 7.03
C GLU A 436 -7.43 -11.01 8.37
N SER A 437 -8.57 -10.35 8.66
CA SER A 437 -9.28 -10.54 9.90
C SER A 437 -9.78 -11.98 10.13
N VAL A 438 -9.96 -12.79 9.08
CA VAL A 438 -10.35 -14.20 9.19
C VAL A 438 -9.21 -15.02 9.80
N PHE A 439 -7.97 -14.79 9.35
CA PHE A 439 -6.78 -15.44 9.90
C PHE A 439 -6.48 -14.96 11.32
N LEU A 440 -6.56 -13.64 11.57
CA LEU A 440 -6.42 -13.08 12.91
C LEU A 440 -7.49 -13.59 13.90
N LYS A 441 -8.76 -13.77 13.46
CA LYS A 441 -9.83 -14.34 14.30
C LYS A 441 -9.59 -15.81 14.63
N ALA A 442 -8.92 -16.56 13.77
CA ALA A 442 -8.53 -17.95 14.02
C ALA A 442 -7.31 -18.03 14.96
N GLY A 443 -6.26 -17.26 14.68
CA GLY A 443 -5.03 -17.20 15.49
C GLY A 443 -5.14 -16.39 16.80
N LYS A 444 -6.29 -15.79 17.12
CA LYS A 444 -6.49 -14.85 18.25
C LYS A 444 -6.08 -15.38 19.64
N ASP A 445 -6.09 -16.71 19.80
CA ASP A 445 -5.83 -17.41 21.07
C ASP A 445 -4.40 -18.01 21.09
N ILE A 446 -3.56 -17.71 20.09
CA ILE A 446 -2.16 -18.11 20.00
C ILE A 446 -1.28 -17.03 20.63
N ASP A 447 -0.42 -17.41 21.57
CA ASP A 447 0.57 -16.48 22.13
C ASP A 447 1.60 -16.09 21.06
N GLY A 448 1.85 -14.78 20.94
CA GLY A 448 2.74 -14.22 19.92
C GLY A 448 2.06 -13.89 18.59
N VAL A 449 0.73 -14.00 18.49
CA VAL A 449 -0.07 -13.39 17.41
C VAL A 449 -0.72 -12.11 17.92
N VAL A 450 -0.85 -11.08 17.06
CA VAL A 450 -1.51 -9.83 17.44
C VAL A 450 -2.99 -10.04 17.74
N LYS A 451 -3.44 -9.50 18.88
CA LYS A 451 -4.83 -9.64 19.30
C LYS A 451 -5.74 -8.71 18.51
N ILE A 452 -6.53 -9.29 17.61
CA ILE A 452 -7.66 -8.62 16.99
C ILE A 452 -8.77 -8.35 18.04
N LEU A 453 -9.33 -7.15 17.98
CA LEU A 453 -10.41 -6.68 18.86
C LEU A 453 -11.73 -6.56 18.10
N ALA A 454 -11.68 -6.09 16.84
CA ALA A 454 -12.82 -5.98 15.93
C ALA A 454 -12.35 -5.82 14.47
N SER A 455 -13.24 -6.00 13.49
CA SER A 455 -12.97 -5.62 12.08
C SER A 455 -14.23 -5.27 11.29
N GLU A 456 -14.02 -4.59 10.17
CA GLU A 456 -14.97 -4.28 9.11
C GLU A 456 -14.30 -4.62 7.77
N ASP A 457 -14.66 -5.76 7.17
CA ASP A 457 -13.90 -6.36 6.04
C ASP A 457 -14.40 -5.91 4.64
N ASN A 458 -15.37 -4.99 4.62
CA ASN A 458 -16.08 -4.48 3.43
C ASN A 458 -16.36 -2.95 3.55
N GLY A 459 -15.37 -2.17 3.99
CA GLY A 459 -15.49 -0.73 4.23
C GLY A 459 -15.56 0.17 2.98
N GLY A 460 -15.76 -0.41 1.80
CA GLY A 460 -15.78 0.24 0.48
C GLY A 460 -15.03 -0.56 -0.58
N GLU A 461 -15.30 -0.30 -1.86
CA GLU A 461 -14.64 -0.99 -2.98
C GLU A 461 -14.25 -0.01 -4.09
N THR A 462 -13.10 -0.23 -4.73
CA THR A 462 -12.58 0.67 -5.76
C THR A 462 -13.50 0.77 -6.98
N ARG A 463 -14.17 -0.33 -7.37
CA ARG A 463 -15.16 -0.32 -8.46
C ARG A 463 -16.29 0.69 -8.29
N PHE A 464 -16.67 1.06 -7.07
CA PHE A 464 -17.72 2.06 -6.83
C PHE A 464 -17.25 3.51 -6.99
N TYR A 465 -15.95 3.76 -7.15
CA TYR A 465 -15.40 5.10 -7.42
C TYR A 465 -15.16 5.36 -8.91
N ARG A 466 -15.40 4.39 -9.78
CA ARG A 466 -15.18 4.48 -11.23
C ARG A 466 -16.43 4.04 -12.00
N HIS A 467 -16.39 4.06 -13.33
CA HIS A 467 -17.41 3.39 -14.13
C HIS A 467 -17.23 1.88 -14.03
N GLU A 468 -18.29 1.13 -14.28
CA GLU A 468 -18.17 -0.30 -14.55
C GLU A 468 -17.47 -0.48 -15.90
N ASP A 469 -16.25 -1.01 -15.88
CA ASP A 469 -15.61 -1.47 -17.10
C ASP A 469 -16.11 -2.88 -17.43
N LYS A 470 -16.44 -3.10 -18.71
CA LYS A 470 -16.91 -4.39 -19.22
C LYS A 470 -15.75 -5.32 -19.59
N HIS A 471 -14.58 -4.73 -19.88
CA HIS A 471 -13.37 -5.43 -20.31
C HIS A 471 -12.14 -4.83 -19.62
N PRO A 472 -12.05 -4.89 -18.28
CA PRO A 472 -10.87 -4.41 -17.57
C PRO A 472 -9.63 -5.21 -17.96
N HIS A 473 -8.49 -4.53 -18.00
CA HIS A 473 -7.19 -5.18 -18.17
C HIS A 473 -6.98 -6.30 -17.13
N PRO A 474 -6.34 -7.45 -17.46
CA PRO A 474 -6.11 -8.53 -16.52
C PRO A 474 -5.41 -8.09 -15.22
N SER A 475 -4.46 -7.15 -15.28
CA SER A 475 -3.79 -6.61 -14.08
C SER A 475 -4.70 -5.72 -13.20
N PHE A 476 -5.80 -5.18 -13.75
CA PHE A 476 -6.63 -4.15 -13.11
C PHE A 476 -7.74 -4.69 -12.19
N HIS A 477 -7.32 -5.21 -11.04
CA HIS A 477 -8.21 -5.87 -10.08
C HIS A 477 -9.08 -4.91 -9.25
N ASN A 478 -10.35 -5.27 -9.01
CA ASN A 478 -11.18 -4.62 -7.98
C ASN A 478 -10.59 -4.90 -6.58
N ARG A 479 -10.61 -3.87 -5.72
CA ARG A 479 -10.06 -3.98 -4.35
C ARG A 479 -11.07 -3.52 -3.30
N ILE A 480 -11.12 -4.28 -2.22
CA ILE A 480 -12.05 -4.12 -1.09
C ILE A 480 -11.27 -3.60 0.11
N LYS A 481 -11.76 -2.51 0.72
CA LYS A 481 -11.19 -1.93 1.94
C LYS A 481 -11.56 -2.76 3.16
N SER A 482 -10.56 -3.10 3.97
CA SER A 482 -10.75 -3.63 5.32
C SER A 482 -10.30 -2.60 6.37
N ARG A 483 -10.96 -2.59 7.52
CA ARG A 483 -10.54 -1.86 8.73
C ARG A 483 -10.45 -2.84 9.90
N ILE A 484 -9.29 -2.96 10.52
CA ILE A 484 -9.02 -3.92 11.59
C ILE A 484 -8.53 -3.18 12.84
N ILE A 485 -9.11 -3.51 13.99
CA ILE A 485 -8.79 -2.92 15.29
C ILE A 485 -8.02 -3.97 16.09
N MET A 486 -6.80 -3.63 16.51
CA MET A 486 -5.83 -4.52 17.14
C MET A 486 -5.30 -3.94 18.45
N SER A 487 -4.81 -4.82 19.34
CA SER A 487 -4.04 -4.41 20.51
C SER A 487 -2.76 -3.63 20.14
N HIS A 488 -2.41 -2.61 20.93
CA HIS A 488 -1.14 -1.89 20.76
C HIS A 488 0.07 -2.72 21.23
N CYS A 489 1.10 -2.85 20.37
CA CYS A 489 2.39 -3.51 20.66
C CYS A 489 3.50 -2.50 21.02
N THR A 490 4.60 -2.93 21.63
CA THR A 490 5.64 -2.01 22.16
C THR A 490 6.38 -1.23 21.06
N GLY A 491 6.61 -1.83 19.90
CA GLY A 491 7.22 -1.17 18.73
C GLY A 491 7.87 -2.16 17.75
N PRO A 492 8.46 -1.68 16.63
CA PRO A 492 9.12 -2.53 15.64
C PRO A 492 10.29 -3.35 16.22
N LEU A 493 10.56 -4.52 15.64
CA LEU A 493 11.62 -5.43 16.08
C LEU A 493 13.00 -4.76 16.19
N ASP A 494 13.31 -3.87 15.24
CA ASP A 494 14.59 -3.17 15.20
C ASP A 494 14.85 -2.34 16.47
N THR A 495 13.82 -1.86 17.16
CA THR A 495 13.92 -0.96 18.33
C THR A 495 14.50 -1.62 19.58
N PHE A 496 14.88 -2.90 19.52
CA PHE A 496 15.46 -3.68 20.62
C PHE A 496 16.62 -2.96 21.34
N ILE A 497 16.69 -3.17 22.66
CA ILE A 497 17.72 -2.58 23.54
C ILE A 497 18.69 -3.61 24.14
N THR A 498 18.45 -4.91 23.96
CA THR A 498 19.36 -5.99 24.40
C THR A 498 19.33 -7.17 23.43
N ARG A 499 20.42 -7.95 23.34
CA ARG A 499 20.44 -9.22 22.58
C ARG A 499 19.37 -10.19 23.09
N PHE A 500 19.14 -10.23 24.40
CA PHE A 500 18.09 -11.06 25.00
C PHE A 500 16.70 -10.72 24.44
N GLN A 501 16.36 -9.42 24.36
CA GLN A 501 15.05 -8.97 23.87
C GLN A 501 14.82 -9.37 22.40
N LEU A 502 15.81 -9.17 21.52
CA LEU A 502 15.69 -9.55 20.11
C LEU A 502 15.51 -11.06 19.95
N ILE A 503 16.40 -11.86 20.54
CA ILE A 503 16.35 -13.33 20.43
C ILE A 503 15.05 -13.88 21.07
N ALA A 504 14.56 -13.25 22.14
CA ALA A 504 13.30 -13.63 22.78
C ALA A 504 12.08 -13.30 21.91
N ALA A 505 12.09 -12.16 21.21
CA ALA A 505 11.03 -11.79 20.28
C ALA A 505 11.00 -12.72 19.05
N LEU A 506 12.15 -13.01 18.45
CA LEU A 506 12.25 -13.96 17.34
C LEU A 506 11.80 -15.38 17.75
N ARG A 507 12.19 -15.86 18.94
CA ARG A 507 11.73 -17.14 19.49
C ARG A 507 10.21 -17.20 19.61
N ASP A 508 9.61 -16.16 20.18
CA ASP A 508 8.16 -16.11 20.40
C ASP A 508 7.38 -15.99 19.06
N ALA A 509 7.90 -15.24 18.09
CA ALA A 509 7.33 -15.18 16.74
C ALA A 509 7.43 -16.52 15.98
N ILE A 510 8.55 -17.25 16.09
CA ILE A 510 8.69 -18.60 15.51
C ILE A 510 7.72 -19.60 16.16
N GLN A 511 7.47 -19.48 17.47
CA GLN A 511 6.46 -20.27 18.18
C GLN A 511 5.05 -19.97 17.69
N ALA A 512 4.70 -18.69 17.55
CA ALA A 512 3.41 -18.26 17.01
C ALA A 512 3.18 -18.79 15.59
N HIS A 513 4.19 -18.67 14.71
CA HIS A 513 4.17 -19.25 13.37
C HIS A 513 3.98 -20.78 13.39
N TYR A 514 4.66 -21.50 14.29
CA TYR A 514 4.49 -22.94 14.45
C TYR A 514 3.04 -23.31 14.84
N GLU A 515 2.44 -22.58 15.76
CA GLU A 515 1.06 -22.82 16.21
C GLU A 515 0.02 -22.46 15.15
N LEU A 516 0.25 -21.39 14.38
CA LEU A 516 -0.54 -21.04 13.19
C LEU A 516 -0.50 -22.17 12.16
N TRP A 517 0.69 -22.69 11.85
CA TRP A 517 0.88 -23.82 10.94
C TRP A 517 0.15 -25.09 11.41
N LEU A 518 0.19 -25.39 12.71
CA LEU A 518 -0.56 -26.50 13.31
C LEU A 518 -2.09 -26.32 13.21
N GLN A 519 -2.58 -25.08 13.20
CA GLN A 519 -3.98 -24.74 12.92
C GLN A 519 -4.31 -24.69 11.41
N GLY A 520 -3.34 -24.92 10.53
CA GLY A 520 -3.53 -24.92 9.09
C GLY A 520 -3.42 -23.54 8.42
N ILE A 521 -2.80 -22.56 9.09
CA ILE A 521 -2.56 -21.20 8.57
C ILE A 521 -1.08 -21.07 8.20
N LEU A 522 -0.79 -20.56 7.00
CA LEU A 522 0.55 -20.19 6.54
C LEU A 522 0.63 -18.67 6.36
N HIS A 523 1.75 -18.04 6.72
CA HIS A 523 1.84 -16.57 6.78
C HIS A 523 2.28 -15.96 5.44
N ARG A 524 3.30 -16.53 4.79
CA ARG A 524 3.82 -16.11 3.47
C ARG A 524 4.34 -14.67 3.35
N ASP A 525 4.55 -13.98 4.47
CA ASP A 525 5.07 -12.60 4.51
C ASP A 525 5.81 -12.35 5.84
N ILE A 526 6.73 -13.25 6.17
CA ILE A 526 7.57 -13.12 7.36
C ILE A 526 8.70 -12.12 7.08
N SER A 527 8.55 -10.88 7.57
CA SER A 527 9.49 -9.78 7.39
C SER A 527 9.89 -9.13 8.72
N ILE A 528 10.90 -8.25 8.72
CA ILE A 528 11.26 -7.46 9.91
C ILE A 528 10.10 -6.53 10.35
N ARG A 529 9.28 -6.08 9.40
CA ARG A 529 8.12 -5.21 9.65
C ARG A 529 6.99 -5.97 10.35
N ASN A 530 6.82 -7.24 9.97
CA ASN A 530 5.71 -8.08 10.42
C ASN A 530 5.97 -8.77 11.76
N ILE A 531 7.11 -8.49 12.40
CA ILE A 531 7.42 -8.89 13.78
C ILE A 531 7.55 -7.62 14.64
N LEU A 532 6.73 -7.51 15.68
CA LEU A 532 6.82 -6.43 16.67
C LEU A 532 7.38 -6.93 18.01
N LEU A 533 8.02 -6.03 18.76
CA LEU A 533 8.32 -6.26 20.17
C LEU A 533 7.01 -6.22 20.97
N GLY A 534 6.75 -7.29 21.72
CA GLY A 534 5.65 -7.39 22.66
C GLY A 534 6.01 -6.88 24.06
N ASP A 535 5.47 -7.50 25.09
CA ASP A 535 5.80 -7.18 26.48
C ASP A 535 7.24 -7.63 26.80
N PRO A 536 8.13 -6.77 27.31
CA PRO A 536 9.46 -7.18 27.76
C PRO A 536 9.47 -8.05 29.04
N ASN A 537 8.38 -8.08 29.83
CA ASN A 537 8.26 -8.85 31.07
C ASN A 537 6.87 -9.52 31.20
N PRO A 538 6.45 -10.35 30.24
CA PRO A 538 5.12 -10.94 30.24
C PRO A 538 4.96 -11.91 31.41
N GLU A 539 3.71 -12.15 31.83
CA GLU A 539 3.40 -13.13 32.88
C GLU A 539 3.81 -14.55 32.45
N HIS A 540 3.72 -14.85 31.16
CA HIS A 540 4.07 -16.13 30.54
C HIS A 540 4.95 -15.94 29.29
N VAL A 541 5.76 -16.94 28.94
CA VAL A 541 6.58 -16.93 27.72
C VAL A 541 5.68 -17.09 26.49
N GLY A 542 5.91 -16.28 25.46
CA GLY A 542 5.11 -16.27 24.23
C GLY A 542 4.75 -14.86 23.74
N GLN A 543 4.77 -13.86 24.62
CA GLN A 543 4.30 -12.49 24.28
C GLN A 543 5.42 -11.45 24.12
N ARG A 544 6.69 -11.87 23.91
CA ARG A 544 7.84 -10.95 23.76
C ARG A 544 8.08 -10.52 22.31
N GLY A 545 7.61 -11.33 21.36
CA GLY A 545 7.54 -11.02 19.94
C GLY A 545 6.13 -11.31 19.44
N ILE A 546 5.59 -10.43 18.60
CA ILE A 546 4.21 -10.47 18.12
C ILE A 546 4.21 -10.43 16.60
N LEU A 547 3.63 -11.44 15.96
CA LEU A 547 3.36 -11.46 14.52
C LEU A 547 2.14 -10.59 14.18
N ILE A 548 2.26 -9.81 13.12
CA ILE A 548 1.23 -8.96 12.51
C ILE A 548 1.16 -9.19 11.00
N ASP A 549 0.15 -8.62 10.35
CA ASP A 549 0.00 -8.55 8.90
C ASP A 549 -0.26 -9.88 8.17
N PHE A 550 -1.51 -10.35 8.26
CA PHE A 550 -1.97 -11.60 7.64
C PHE A 550 -2.68 -11.35 6.29
N ASP A 551 -2.44 -10.21 5.62
CA ASP A 551 -3.01 -9.91 4.28
C ASP A 551 -2.52 -10.88 3.17
N MET A 552 -1.41 -11.59 3.40
CA MET A 552 -0.81 -12.59 2.51
C MET A 552 -1.10 -14.06 2.90
N ALA A 553 -1.73 -14.27 4.06
CA ALA A 553 -1.90 -15.58 4.66
C ALA A 553 -2.89 -16.47 3.91
N ILE A 554 -2.71 -17.80 4.03
CA ILE A 554 -3.58 -18.80 3.38
C ILE A 554 -3.90 -19.97 4.32
N TRP A 555 -4.96 -20.72 3.98
CA TRP A 555 -5.27 -22.01 4.59
C TRP A 555 -4.56 -23.14 3.84
N ILE A 556 -3.78 -23.95 4.56
CA ILE A 556 -2.98 -25.08 4.02
C ILE A 556 -3.88 -26.19 3.44
N SER A 557 -5.16 -26.23 3.81
CA SER A 557 -6.13 -27.23 3.34
C SER A 557 -7.10 -26.67 2.30
N ARG A 558 -6.67 -26.51 1.02
CA ARG A 558 -7.50 -26.73 -0.19
C ARG A 558 -6.75 -26.60 -1.54
N THR A 559 -7.53 -26.70 -2.62
CA THR A 559 -7.20 -27.09 -4.00
C THR A 559 -6.45 -26.03 -4.82
N ALA A 560 -5.99 -26.42 -6.01
CA ALA A 560 -5.32 -25.55 -6.99
C ALA A 560 -6.10 -24.25 -7.34
N GLU A 561 -7.43 -24.26 -7.18
CA GLU A 561 -8.30 -23.08 -7.36
C GLU A 561 -8.09 -21.98 -6.29
N SER A 562 -7.35 -22.26 -5.22
CA SER A 562 -6.97 -21.31 -4.17
C SER A 562 -5.52 -20.82 -4.28
N VAL A 563 -4.83 -21.15 -5.38
CA VAL A 563 -3.61 -20.42 -5.78
C VAL A 563 -4.00 -18.97 -6.03
N SER A 564 -3.29 -18.06 -5.38
CA SER A 564 -3.40 -16.63 -5.65
C SER A 564 -3.02 -16.38 -7.11
N LYS A 565 -3.90 -15.75 -7.89
CA LYS A 565 -3.58 -15.21 -9.24
C LYS A 565 -2.50 -14.11 -9.22
N ASP A 566 -2.09 -13.74 -8.02
CA ASP A 566 -1.00 -12.83 -7.69
C ASP A 566 0.08 -13.74 -7.06
N PRO A 567 1.05 -14.24 -7.85
CA PRO A 567 2.00 -15.27 -7.44
C PRO A 567 3.14 -14.73 -6.56
N ARG A 568 3.38 -13.42 -6.62
CA ARG A 568 4.44 -12.69 -5.90
C ARG A 568 3.98 -12.40 -4.47
N SER A 569 4.75 -12.80 -3.46
CA SER A 569 4.30 -12.71 -2.06
C SER A 569 5.45 -12.58 -1.06
N GLY A 570 5.54 -11.41 -0.43
CA GLY A 570 6.55 -11.03 0.57
C GLY A 570 7.82 -10.46 -0.07
N ALA A 571 8.41 -9.42 0.53
CA ALA A 571 9.55 -8.70 -0.08
C ALA A 571 10.77 -9.60 -0.35
N GLN A 572 11.45 -9.40 -1.49
CA GLN A 572 12.34 -10.39 -2.09
C GLN A 572 13.43 -10.88 -1.15
N ARG A 573 14.06 -9.97 -0.39
CA ARG A 573 15.03 -10.25 0.68
C ARG A 573 14.62 -11.39 1.61
N TRP A 574 13.35 -11.46 1.99
CA TRP A 574 12.84 -12.39 3.00
C TRP A 574 12.35 -13.71 2.39
N GLN A 575 12.07 -13.77 1.09
CA GLN A 575 11.68 -15.00 0.40
C GLN A 575 12.75 -16.11 0.50
N SER A 576 12.37 -17.38 0.40
CA SER A 576 13.34 -18.49 0.39
C SER A 576 14.10 -18.59 -0.93
N ILE A 577 15.28 -19.24 -0.91
CA ILE A 577 15.94 -19.73 -2.13
C ILE A 577 14.98 -20.56 -2.98
N ALA A 578 14.08 -21.31 -2.36
CA ALA A 578 13.15 -22.14 -3.10
C ALA A 578 12.15 -21.31 -3.92
N ILE A 579 11.71 -20.15 -3.44
CA ILE A 579 10.87 -19.22 -4.20
C ILE A 579 11.71 -18.54 -5.30
N LEU A 580 12.84 -17.91 -4.95
CA LEU A 580 13.67 -17.18 -5.92
C LEU A 580 14.22 -18.05 -7.06
N SER A 581 14.71 -19.25 -6.75
CA SER A 581 15.18 -20.16 -7.79
C SER A 581 14.08 -20.54 -8.77
N ASN A 582 12.80 -20.54 -8.36
CA ASN A 582 11.73 -20.87 -9.27
C ASN A 582 11.48 -19.73 -10.27
N ARG A 583 11.59 -18.46 -9.87
CA ARG A 583 11.64 -17.30 -10.79
C ARG A 583 12.75 -17.49 -11.83
N VAL A 584 13.99 -17.58 -11.36
CA VAL A 584 15.22 -17.68 -12.20
C VAL A 584 15.29 -18.91 -13.12
N THR A 585 14.45 -19.95 -12.93
CA THR A 585 14.59 -21.22 -13.69
C THR A 585 13.35 -21.69 -14.41
N PHE A 586 12.20 -21.07 -14.16
CA PHE A 586 10.91 -21.46 -14.73
C PHE A 586 10.02 -20.22 -14.88
N GLU A 587 10.47 -19.34 -15.76
CA GLU A 587 9.61 -18.43 -16.54
C GLU A 587 8.36 -19.23 -16.95
N ASN A 588 7.17 -18.68 -16.66
CA ASN A 588 5.84 -19.24 -16.97
C ASN A 588 5.45 -20.64 -16.41
N ILE A 589 5.99 -21.09 -15.26
CA ILE A 589 5.45 -22.27 -14.54
C ILE A 589 4.83 -21.94 -13.17
N ASP A 590 3.56 -22.33 -13.03
CA ASP A 590 2.75 -22.51 -11.81
C ASP A 590 3.62 -22.64 -10.52
N PRO A 591 3.68 -21.59 -9.67
CA PRO A 591 4.72 -21.44 -8.65
C PRO A 591 4.78 -22.61 -7.66
N PRO A 592 5.96 -22.90 -7.07
CA PRO A 592 6.12 -24.04 -6.19
C PRO A 592 5.21 -23.87 -4.97
N ALA A 593 4.71 -24.97 -4.44
CA ALA A 593 3.87 -24.94 -3.24
C ALA A 593 4.65 -24.36 -2.04
N VAL A 594 4.46 -23.06 -1.78
CA VAL A 594 5.06 -22.34 -0.64
C VAL A 594 4.60 -23.03 0.64
N ASP A 595 5.55 -23.36 1.50
CA ASP A 595 5.31 -24.07 2.75
C ASP A 595 5.91 -23.36 3.97
N HIS A 596 5.66 -23.91 5.15
CA HIS A 596 6.13 -23.37 6.41
C HIS A 596 7.66 -23.38 6.58
N LEU A 597 8.39 -24.10 5.73
CA LEU A 597 9.85 -24.09 5.73
C LEU A 597 10.38 -22.85 4.99
N ASP A 598 9.61 -22.31 4.04
CA ASP A 598 9.92 -21.02 3.41
C ASP A 598 9.76 -19.88 4.42
N ASP A 599 8.66 -19.85 5.18
CA ASP A 599 8.47 -18.90 6.31
C ASP A 599 9.59 -19.05 7.38
N LEU A 600 10.10 -20.26 7.64
CA LEU A 600 11.26 -20.49 8.53
C LEU A 600 12.59 -19.98 7.94
N GLU A 601 12.75 -20.01 6.61
CA GLU A 601 13.93 -19.45 5.94
C GLU A 601 13.94 -17.92 6.00
N SER A 602 12.77 -17.29 5.90
CA SER A 602 12.60 -15.86 6.17
C SER A 602 13.05 -15.48 7.60
N PHE A 603 12.64 -16.24 8.63
CA PHE A 603 13.13 -16.05 10.00
C PHE A 603 14.66 -16.18 10.13
N PHE A 604 15.29 -17.05 9.33
CA PHE A 604 16.76 -17.17 9.29
C PHE A 604 17.40 -15.90 8.71
N TYR A 605 16.90 -15.38 7.59
CA TYR A 605 17.41 -14.13 7.02
C TYR A 605 17.22 -12.93 7.94
N ILE A 606 16.09 -12.84 8.65
CA ILE A 606 15.84 -11.82 9.68
C ILE A 606 16.89 -11.92 10.79
N LEU A 607 17.16 -13.13 11.32
CA LEU A 607 18.21 -13.32 12.33
C LEU A 607 19.57 -12.86 11.80
N CYS A 608 19.95 -13.30 10.60
CA CYS A 608 21.21 -12.92 9.96
C CYS A 608 21.34 -11.41 9.74
N PHE A 609 20.27 -10.72 9.31
CA PHE A 609 20.27 -9.26 9.18
C PHE A 609 20.69 -8.60 10.48
N PHE A 610 20.02 -8.93 11.59
CA PHE A 610 20.36 -8.32 12.87
C PHE A 610 21.77 -8.66 13.33
N VAL A 611 22.20 -9.93 13.28
CA VAL A 611 23.50 -10.32 13.83
C VAL A 611 24.70 -9.81 13.00
N LEU A 612 24.52 -9.57 11.69
CA LEU A 612 25.57 -9.10 10.78
C LEU A 612 25.61 -7.57 10.62
N VAL A 613 24.46 -6.88 10.69
CA VAL A 613 24.36 -5.42 10.50
C VAL A 613 24.54 -4.64 11.82
N PHE A 614 24.12 -5.21 12.96
CA PHE A 614 24.17 -4.52 14.25
C PHE A 614 25.41 -4.89 15.07
N ARG A 615 26.03 -3.86 15.67
CA ARG A 615 27.06 -4.01 16.71
C ARG A 615 26.55 -3.37 17.99
N GLY A 616 25.87 -4.18 18.82
CA GLY A 616 25.05 -3.64 19.90
C GLY A 616 23.70 -3.14 19.40
N ILE A 617 23.13 -2.17 20.11
CA ILE A 617 21.82 -1.57 19.80
C ILE A 617 21.83 -0.60 18.60
N SER A 618 22.99 -0.43 17.96
CA SER A 618 23.19 0.46 16.82
C SER A 618 23.59 -0.34 15.57
N PRO A 619 23.00 -0.05 14.41
CA PRO A 619 23.58 -0.48 13.15
C PRO A 619 24.91 0.24 12.99
N ALA A 620 25.94 -0.57 12.84
CA ALA A 620 27.32 -0.16 12.67
C ALA A 620 28.00 -1.29 11.93
N ALA A 621 27.46 -1.62 10.76
CA ALA A 621 27.77 -2.83 10.02
C ALA A 621 29.26 -2.96 9.68
N ILE A 622 29.68 -4.18 9.38
CA ILE A 622 30.71 -4.33 8.37
C ILE A 622 30.04 -3.89 7.06
N LYS A 623 30.51 -2.81 6.42
CA LYS A 623 29.87 -2.19 5.23
C LYS A 623 29.49 -3.17 4.12
N ASN A 624 30.15 -4.33 4.08
CA ASN A 624 29.89 -5.39 3.11
C ASN A 624 28.53 -6.09 3.34
N TYR A 625 28.09 -6.28 4.60
CA TYR A 625 26.81 -6.95 4.89
C TYR A 625 25.60 -6.03 4.69
N GLU A 626 25.72 -4.76 5.06
CA GLU A 626 24.72 -3.73 4.76
C GLU A 626 24.45 -3.67 3.25
N LYS A 627 25.51 -3.57 2.45
CA LYS A 627 25.42 -3.69 0.98
C LYS A 627 24.90 -5.04 0.50
N MET A 628 25.16 -6.13 1.21
CA MET A 628 24.72 -7.46 0.79
C MET A 628 23.20 -7.60 0.95
N PHE A 629 22.63 -7.08 2.03
CA PHE A 629 21.19 -7.02 2.24
C PHE A 629 20.52 -6.02 1.30
N VAL A 630 21.12 -4.86 1.02
CA VAL A 630 20.61 -3.97 -0.05
C VAL A 630 20.66 -4.67 -1.41
N CYS A 631 21.73 -5.40 -1.75
CA CYS A 631 21.79 -6.23 -2.98
C CYS A 631 20.89 -7.48 -2.96
N MET A 632 20.04 -7.67 -1.96
CA MET A 632 18.96 -8.66 -1.98
C MET A 632 17.59 -7.98 -2.15
N ASP A 633 17.60 -6.67 -2.41
CA ASP A 633 16.45 -5.79 -2.62
C ASP A 633 16.67 -4.92 -3.87
N VAL A 634 16.95 -5.49 -5.05
CA VAL A 634 17.25 -4.68 -6.26
C VAL A 634 16.63 -5.31 -7.51
N GLY A 635 15.41 -5.86 -7.37
CA GLY A 635 14.65 -6.53 -8.42
C GLY A 635 15.22 -7.90 -8.77
N ASP A 636 16.49 -7.92 -9.18
CA ASP A 636 17.31 -9.04 -9.65
C ASP A 636 17.22 -10.30 -8.74
N PRO A 637 16.36 -11.27 -9.08
CA PRO A 637 16.13 -12.48 -8.27
C PRO A 637 17.37 -13.37 -8.25
N ASP A 638 18.18 -13.29 -9.31
CA ASP A 638 19.41 -14.05 -9.51
C ASP A 638 20.53 -13.53 -8.61
N LEU A 639 20.67 -12.22 -8.45
CA LEU A 639 21.58 -11.58 -7.49
C LEU A 639 21.18 -11.91 -6.05
N ALA A 640 19.88 -11.83 -5.74
CA ALA A 640 19.34 -12.18 -4.44
C ALA A 640 19.62 -13.65 -4.10
N LEU A 641 19.33 -14.57 -5.03
CA LEU A 641 19.64 -16.00 -4.96
C LEU A 641 21.15 -16.22 -4.74
N ASN A 642 22.00 -15.55 -5.52
CA ASN A 642 23.46 -15.63 -5.41
C ASN A 642 24.01 -15.11 -4.05
N LYS A 643 23.34 -14.16 -3.39
CA LYS A 643 23.70 -13.75 -2.01
C LYS A 643 23.25 -14.81 -1.01
N LYS A 644 22.00 -15.27 -1.12
CA LYS A 644 21.38 -16.23 -0.21
C LYS A 644 22.07 -17.58 -0.21
N GLU A 645 22.50 -18.06 -1.38
CA GLU A 645 23.33 -19.26 -1.48
C GLU A 645 24.64 -19.12 -0.69
N LYS A 646 25.35 -17.99 -0.83
CA LYS A 646 26.61 -17.73 -0.10
C LYS A 646 26.35 -17.63 1.40
N MET A 647 25.27 -16.96 1.80
CA MET A 647 24.81 -16.93 3.18
C MET A 647 24.56 -18.33 3.77
N ILE A 648 23.99 -19.26 3.01
CA ILE A 648 23.74 -20.62 3.50
C ILE A 648 25.01 -21.50 3.42
N LYS A 649 26.00 -21.17 2.58
CA LYS A 649 27.24 -21.95 2.41
C LYS A 649 28.38 -21.51 3.35
N ASP A 650 28.56 -20.20 3.56
CA ASP A 650 29.74 -19.64 4.24
C ASP A 650 29.52 -19.38 5.74
N PRO A 651 30.50 -19.64 6.62
CA PRO A 651 30.40 -19.30 8.04
C PRO A 651 30.55 -17.80 8.28
N TYR A 652 29.86 -17.27 9.29
CA TYR A 652 29.88 -15.84 9.63
C TYR A 652 30.75 -15.53 10.85
N GLU A 653 31.49 -14.42 10.80
CA GLU A 653 32.11 -13.81 11.98
C GLU A 653 31.16 -12.77 12.59
N LEU A 654 30.62 -13.05 13.78
CA LEU A 654 29.73 -12.13 14.50
C LEU A 654 30.52 -11.11 15.31
N SER A 655 29.91 -9.96 15.60
CA SER A 655 30.51 -9.01 16.55
C SER A 655 30.53 -9.59 17.97
N ALA A 656 31.61 -9.35 18.71
CA ALA A 656 31.81 -9.84 20.09
C ALA A 656 30.71 -9.42 21.10
N TRP A 657 29.80 -8.52 20.72
CA TRP A 657 28.61 -8.19 21.51
C TRP A 657 27.57 -9.33 21.52
N TRP A 658 27.41 -10.03 20.39
CA TRP A 658 26.52 -11.18 20.27
C TRP A 658 27.06 -12.38 21.05
N GLY A 659 28.34 -12.70 20.81
CA GLY A 659 29.10 -13.74 21.49
C GLY A 659 28.67 -15.17 21.13
N GLU A 660 29.40 -16.13 21.69
CA GLU A 660 29.27 -17.56 21.43
C GLU A 660 27.81 -18.10 21.44
N PRO A 661 26.90 -17.70 22.35
CA PRO A 661 25.51 -18.19 22.33
C PRO A 661 24.75 -17.85 21.04
N CYS A 662 25.05 -16.71 20.41
CA CYS A 662 24.42 -16.31 19.16
C CYS A 662 25.12 -16.94 17.95
N GLU A 663 26.45 -17.12 18.02
CA GLU A 663 27.22 -17.83 16.99
C GLU A 663 26.73 -19.29 16.84
N ARG A 664 26.50 -19.98 17.96
CA ARG A 664 25.90 -21.33 17.97
C ARG A 664 24.48 -21.35 17.40
N LEU A 665 23.66 -20.33 17.71
CA LEU A 665 22.29 -20.22 17.20
C LEU A 665 22.28 -20.09 15.67
N VAL A 666 23.06 -19.15 15.14
CA VAL A 666 23.17 -18.89 13.69
C VAL A 666 23.70 -20.12 12.97
N ALA A 667 24.74 -20.78 13.47
CA ALA A 667 25.27 -22.01 12.88
C ALA A 667 24.24 -23.16 12.88
N THR A 668 23.46 -23.30 13.96
CA THR A 668 22.41 -24.34 14.06
C THR A 668 21.26 -24.09 13.09
N PHE A 669 20.84 -22.83 12.94
CA PHE A 669 19.78 -22.43 12.01
C PHE A 669 20.26 -22.55 10.55
N GLN A 670 21.48 -22.08 10.25
CA GLN A 670 22.10 -22.17 8.94
C GLN A 670 22.19 -23.62 8.45
N GLU A 671 22.62 -24.56 9.31
CA GLU A 671 22.68 -25.98 8.94
C GLU A 671 21.29 -26.56 8.67
N MET A 672 20.27 -26.19 9.45
CA MET A 672 18.89 -26.63 9.20
C MET A 672 18.33 -26.11 7.86
N ILE A 673 18.55 -24.83 7.54
CA ILE A 673 18.16 -24.25 6.24
C ILE A 673 18.95 -24.89 5.08
N ARG A 674 20.23 -25.23 5.31
CA ARG A 674 21.06 -25.97 4.35
C ARG A 674 20.53 -27.38 4.09
N GLU A 675 20.08 -28.09 5.12
CA GLU A 675 19.42 -29.39 5.00
C GLU A 675 18.13 -29.27 4.16
N ILE A 676 17.23 -28.33 4.51
CA ILE A 676 15.97 -28.07 3.78
C ILE A 676 16.23 -27.78 2.29
N ASN A 677 17.12 -26.84 2.00
CA ASN A 677 17.45 -26.46 0.62
C ASN A 677 18.06 -27.60 -0.19
N GLN A 678 18.90 -28.45 0.42
CA GLN A 678 19.41 -29.63 -0.26
C GLN A 678 18.30 -30.63 -0.64
N VAL A 679 17.21 -30.72 0.12
CA VAL A 679 16.08 -31.60 -0.23
C VAL A 679 15.18 -30.94 -1.28
N LYS A 680 14.76 -29.68 -1.10
CA LYS A 680 13.95 -28.94 -2.09
C LYS A 680 14.67 -28.88 -3.45
N SER A 681 15.97 -28.57 -3.48
CA SER A 681 16.80 -28.55 -4.71
C SER A 681 16.89 -29.91 -5.41
N LYS A 682 17.05 -31.03 -4.67
CA LYS A 682 17.06 -32.38 -5.28
C LYS A 682 15.74 -32.71 -5.96
N ILE A 683 14.60 -32.33 -5.36
CA ILE A 683 13.28 -32.55 -5.94
C ILE A 683 13.08 -31.70 -7.19
N ARG A 684 13.43 -30.40 -7.14
CA ARG A 684 13.40 -29.51 -8.31
C ARG A 684 14.19 -30.10 -9.48
N ASN A 685 15.47 -30.38 -9.24
CA ASN A 685 16.44 -30.77 -10.27
C ASN A 685 16.30 -32.24 -10.74
N THR A 686 15.26 -32.97 -10.31
CA THR A 686 14.99 -34.33 -10.80
C THR A 686 14.14 -34.27 -12.08
N TYR A 687 14.81 -34.24 -13.23
CA TYR A 687 14.20 -34.22 -14.57
C TYR A 687 13.28 -35.42 -14.89
N SER A 688 13.36 -36.52 -14.14
CA SER A 688 12.53 -37.72 -14.35
C SER A 688 11.19 -37.70 -13.60
N MET A 689 10.86 -36.60 -12.92
CA MET A 689 9.60 -36.39 -12.22
C MET A 689 8.69 -35.42 -12.98
N SER A 690 7.40 -35.77 -13.10
CA SER A 690 6.35 -34.86 -13.58
C SER A 690 6.04 -33.78 -12.55
N GLU A 691 5.48 -32.64 -12.99
CA GLU A 691 5.13 -31.52 -12.10
C GLU A 691 4.21 -31.92 -10.96
N GLU A 692 3.14 -32.68 -11.23
CA GLU A 692 2.22 -33.19 -10.21
C GLU A 692 2.97 -33.99 -9.12
N ARG A 693 3.93 -34.82 -9.53
CA ARG A 693 4.75 -35.62 -8.61
C ARG A 693 5.80 -34.77 -7.88
N ARG A 694 6.35 -33.74 -8.52
CA ARG A 694 7.26 -32.77 -7.89
C ARG A 694 6.52 -31.98 -6.80
N ARG A 695 5.31 -31.52 -7.10
CA ARG A 695 4.37 -30.86 -6.16
C ARG A 695 4.02 -31.78 -5.00
N GLU A 696 3.73 -33.06 -5.25
CA GLU A 696 3.52 -34.06 -4.19
C GLU A 696 4.75 -34.27 -3.28
N GLU A 697 5.96 -34.40 -3.84
CA GLU A 697 7.16 -34.65 -3.03
C GLU A 697 7.57 -33.40 -2.22
N LEU A 698 7.45 -32.19 -2.78
CA LEU A 698 7.61 -30.94 -2.03
C LEU A 698 6.58 -30.86 -0.89
N TYR A 699 5.31 -31.14 -1.18
CA TYR A 699 4.25 -31.20 -0.16
C TYR A 699 4.52 -32.25 0.93
N LYS A 700 5.23 -33.35 0.62
CA LYS A 700 5.65 -34.35 1.62
C LYS A 700 6.72 -33.82 2.58
N ILE A 701 7.64 -32.94 2.14
CA ILE A 701 8.55 -32.23 3.06
C ILE A 701 7.75 -31.30 3.98
N GLY A 702 6.86 -30.48 3.40
CA GLY A 702 6.01 -29.55 4.13
C GLY A 702 4.97 -30.19 5.07
N LYS A 703 4.82 -31.53 5.07
CA LYS A 703 3.78 -32.26 5.80
C LYS A 703 4.28 -32.87 7.09
N LYS A 704 3.92 -32.23 8.21
CA LYS A 704 4.05 -32.77 9.58
C LYS A 704 5.48 -33.09 10.06
N ASP A 705 6.52 -32.55 9.43
CA ASP A 705 7.84 -32.55 10.06
C ASP A 705 7.97 -31.43 11.11
N GLU A 706 7.29 -31.65 12.24
CA GLU A 706 7.41 -30.85 13.46
C GLU A 706 8.86 -30.80 14.01
N GLY A 707 9.78 -31.61 13.47
CA GLY A 707 11.17 -31.67 13.90
C GLY A 707 11.93 -30.38 13.65
N HIS A 708 11.67 -29.69 12.53
CA HIS A 708 12.35 -28.42 12.19
C HIS A 708 12.04 -27.33 13.22
N HIS A 709 10.75 -27.01 13.45
CA HIS A 709 10.35 -26.03 14.48
C HIS A 709 10.87 -26.40 15.86
N LYS A 710 10.75 -27.68 16.28
CA LYS A 710 11.22 -28.12 17.60
C LYS A 710 12.75 -27.98 17.76
N ARG A 711 13.52 -28.31 16.72
CA ARG A 711 14.99 -28.17 16.69
C ARG A 711 15.38 -26.69 16.83
N ILE A 712 14.77 -25.80 16.06
CA ILE A 712 15.14 -24.37 16.10
C ILE A 712 14.66 -23.70 17.40
N LEU A 713 13.44 -23.96 17.88
CA LEU A 713 12.94 -23.44 19.15
C LEU A 713 13.83 -23.87 20.34
N ALA A 714 14.27 -25.13 20.36
CA ALA A 714 15.21 -25.61 21.39
C ALA A 714 16.57 -24.89 21.34
N ALA A 715 17.07 -24.56 20.14
CA ALA A 715 18.30 -23.78 19.99
C ALA A 715 18.12 -22.33 20.50
N PHE A 716 17.00 -21.67 20.16
CA PHE A 716 16.65 -20.35 20.69
C PHE A 716 16.53 -20.37 22.23
N ASP A 717 15.84 -21.35 22.79
CA ASP A 717 15.65 -21.47 24.25
C ASP A 717 16.99 -21.68 24.98
N GLN A 718 17.87 -22.54 24.47
CA GLN A 718 19.23 -22.72 25.00
C GLN A 718 20.05 -21.41 24.92
N THR A 719 20.02 -20.71 23.78
CA THR A 719 20.73 -19.42 23.61
C THR A 719 20.18 -18.36 24.57
N LEU A 720 18.87 -18.33 24.84
CA LEU A 720 18.27 -17.42 25.82
C LEU A 720 18.70 -17.71 27.26
N GLU A 721 18.90 -18.97 27.64
CA GLU A 721 19.50 -19.32 28.93
C GLU A 721 20.97 -18.89 29.01
N ASP A 722 21.75 -19.11 27.96
CA ASP A 722 23.17 -18.79 27.93
C ASP A 722 23.42 -17.28 27.94
N ILE A 723 22.60 -16.49 27.22
CA ILE A 723 22.60 -15.02 27.32
C ILE A 723 22.29 -14.56 28.75
N LYS A 724 21.31 -15.19 29.43
CA LYS A 724 21.02 -14.89 30.84
C LYS A 724 22.23 -15.21 31.74
N ARG A 725 22.93 -16.33 31.52
CA ARG A 725 24.13 -16.73 32.28
C ARG A 725 25.27 -15.72 32.06
N ASP A 726 25.59 -15.39 30.82
CA ASP A 726 26.58 -14.37 30.46
C ASP A 726 26.31 -13.02 31.14
N ASP A 727 25.08 -12.51 31.03
CA ASP A 727 24.71 -11.18 31.52
C ASP A 727 24.66 -11.14 33.06
N LEU A 728 24.47 -12.29 33.72
CA LEU A 728 24.67 -12.46 35.17
C LEU A 728 26.15 -12.49 35.56
N LEU A 729 27.03 -13.03 34.71
CA LEU A 729 28.49 -13.05 34.94
C LEU A 729 29.17 -11.69 34.68
N ARG A 730 28.63 -10.87 33.78
CA ARG A 730 29.12 -9.50 33.50
C ARG A 730 28.85 -8.52 34.64
N LYS A 731 27.67 -8.56 35.26
CA LYS A 731 27.26 -7.61 36.33
C LYS A 731 28.23 -7.51 37.53
N PRO A 732 28.78 -8.60 38.10
CA PRO A 732 29.79 -8.52 39.16
C PRO A 732 31.11 -7.91 38.70
N ALA A 733 31.54 -8.16 37.46
CA ALA A 733 32.79 -7.65 36.92
C ALA A 733 32.75 -6.13 36.71
N GLU A 734 31.63 -5.62 36.18
CA GLU A 734 31.38 -4.18 36.06
C GLU A 734 31.29 -3.50 37.44
N GLN A 735 30.56 -4.09 38.38
CA GLN A 735 30.48 -3.56 39.76
C GLN A 735 31.82 -3.61 40.51
N ALA A 736 32.71 -4.55 40.18
CA ALA A 736 34.07 -4.58 40.73
C ALA A 736 34.94 -3.47 40.11
N ALA A 737 34.77 -3.16 38.83
CA ALA A 737 35.47 -2.06 38.15
C ALA A 737 34.98 -0.67 38.61
N GLU A 738 33.67 -0.49 38.82
CA GLU A 738 33.10 0.75 39.37
C GLU A 738 33.55 1.00 40.82
N ARG A 739 33.62 -0.05 41.67
CA ARG A 739 34.17 0.06 43.03
C ARG A 739 35.66 0.42 43.07
N SER A 740 36.39 0.20 41.98
CA SER A 740 37.79 0.59 41.81
C SER A 740 37.98 2.07 41.43
N SER A 741 36.91 2.77 41.02
CA SER A 741 36.99 4.07 40.32
C SER A 741 36.07 5.17 40.88
N ALA A 742 35.44 4.96 42.05
CA ALA A 742 34.41 5.84 42.58
C ALA A 742 34.92 7.14 43.25
N GLU A 743 34.81 8.27 42.55
CA GLU A 743 34.49 9.58 43.16
C GLU A 743 32.99 9.90 42.96
N PRO A 744 32.34 10.61 43.90
CA PRO A 744 30.89 10.78 43.88
C PRO A 744 30.42 11.96 43.01
N LEU A 745 29.50 11.69 42.06
CA LEU A 745 28.75 12.71 41.32
C LEU A 745 27.25 12.70 41.68
N PRO A 746 26.53 13.84 41.55
CA PRO A 746 25.19 13.99 42.13
C PRO A 746 24.07 13.40 41.26
N ALA A 747 22.96 13.05 41.92
CA ALA A 747 21.82 12.35 41.30
C ALA A 747 21.14 13.12 40.14
N ALA A 748 21.25 12.58 38.92
CA ALA A 748 20.47 13.02 37.77
C ALA A 748 19.14 12.25 37.66
N LYS A 749 18.03 12.97 37.53
CA LYS A 749 16.68 12.40 37.45
C LYS A 749 16.48 11.70 36.10
N ARG A 750 16.21 10.39 36.10
CA ARG A 750 15.81 9.65 34.89
C ARG A 750 14.49 10.20 34.34
N LYS A 751 14.54 10.83 33.16
CA LYS A 751 13.39 10.98 32.27
C LYS A 751 13.64 10.12 31.05
N THR A 752 12.89 9.03 30.91
CA THR A 752 12.85 8.19 29.72
C THR A 752 12.18 8.96 28.58
N ARG A 753 12.98 9.68 27.80
CA ARG A 753 12.57 10.19 26.49
C ARG A 753 13.22 9.31 25.44
N TRP A 754 12.41 8.51 24.74
CA TRP A 754 12.85 7.76 23.58
C TRP A 754 13.33 8.76 22.52
N THR A 755 14.63 8.75 22.24
CA THR A 755 15.23 9.47 21.12
C THR A 755 15.84 8.43 20.20
N ALA A 756 15.24 8.24 19.02
CA ALA A 756 15.77 7.33 18.01
C ALA A 756 17.23 7.71 17.67
N ASN A 757 18.08 6.72 17.44
CA ASN A 757 19.44 6.97 16.94
C ASN A 757 19.31 7.39 15.47
N PRO A 758 19.74 8.60 15.05
CA PRO A 758 19.52 9.08 13.69
C PRO A 758 20.16 8.20 12.60
N LYS A 759 21.25 7.47 12.91
CA LYS A 759 21.85 6.52 11.97
C LYS A 759 21.04 5.24 11.82
N LYS A 760 20.36 4.83 12.89
CA LYS A 760 19.45 3.68 12.89
C LYS A 760 18.21 4.02 12.08
N GLN A 761 17.63 5.19 12.34
CA GLN A 761 16.50 5.69 11.57
C GLN A 761 16.86 5.85 10.08
N ALA A 762 18.00 6.47 9.75
CA ALA A 762 18.42 6.61 8.36
C ALA A 762 18.65 5.27 7.64
N LEU A 763 19.30 4.28 8.29
CA LEU A 763 19.46 2.96 7.68
C LEU A 763 18.10 2.26 7.50
N MET A 764 17.23 2.28 8.53
CA MET A 764 15.90 1.69 8.38
C MET A 764 15.15 2.37 7.25
N THR A 765 15.08 3.71 7.20
CA THR A 765 14.46 4.50 6.11
C THR A 765 15.00 4.13 4.72
N MET A 766 16.32 4.02 4.54
CA MET A 766 16.89 3.57 3.26
C MET A 766 16.52 2.12 2.91
N LEU A 767 16.21 1.28 3.89
CA LEU A 767 15.69 -0.08 3.67
C LEU A 767 14.15 -0.12 3.53
N GLU A 768 13.43 0.97 3.83
CA GLU A 768 11.99 1.12 3.50
C GLU A 768 11.83 1.69 2.10
N GLU A 769 12.68 2.65 1.70
CA GLU A 769 12.74 3.16 0.33
C GLU A 769 12.98 1.99 -0.66
N VAL A 770 13.96 1.13 -0.39
CA VAL A 770 14.32 0.01 -1.29
C VAL A 770 13.37 -1.21 -1.19
N GLU A 771 12.79 -1.51 -0.01
CA GLU A 771 11.74 -2.56 0.07
C GLU A 771 10.41 -2.11 -0.58
N GLU A 772 10.17 -0.81 -0.76
CA GLU A 772 9.06 -0.30 -1.58
C GLU A 772 9.41 -0.38 -3.09
N GLU A 773 10.63 -0.02 -3.50
CA GLU A 773 11.12 -0.10 -4.89
C GLU A 773 11.07 -1.54 -5.46
N GLU A 774 11.17 -2.58 -4.63
CA GLU A 774 11.09 -3.98 -5.08
C GLU A 774 9.67 -4.56 -5.18
N GLU A 775 8.68 -4.03 -4.44
CA GLU A 775 7.26 -4.33 -4.75
C GLU A 775 6.86 -3.71 -6.12
N GLU A 776 7.72 -2.83 -6.66
CA GLU A 776 7.52 -2.08 -7.89
C GLU A 776 8.29 -2.77 -9.05
N GLU A 777 9.61 -3.04 -8.94
CA GLU A 777 10.39 -3.80 -9.94
C GLU A 777 9.94 -5.26 -10.12
N GLU A 778 9.53 -5.96 -9.04
CA GLU A 778 9.00 -7.32 -9.17
C GLU A 778 7.73 -7.37 -10.04
N GLU A 779 6.98 -6.27 -10.22
CA GLU A 779 5.80 -6.23 -11.10
C GLU A 779 6.18 -6.19 -12.61
N GLU A 780 7.36 -5.66 -12.97
CA GLU A 780 7.82 -5.40 -14.35
C GLU A 780 8.36 -6.64 -15.10
N GLU A 781 9.11 -7.55 -14.44
CA GLU A 781 9.74 -8.71 -15.12
C GLU A 781 8.69 -9.70 -15.71
N GLU A 782 7.47 -9.76 -15.18
CA GLU A 782 6.38 -10.58 -15.76
C GLU A 782 5.85 -10.02 -17.10
N GLU A 783 6.14 -8.76 -17.46
CA GLU A 783 5.66 -8.17 -18.71
C GLU A 783 6.52 -8.55 -19.92
N GLU A 784 7.85 -8.64 -19.75
CA GLU A 784 8.74 -9.11 -20.83
C GLU A 784 8.54 -10.63 -21.09
N GLU A 785 8.22 -11.43 -20.06
CA GLU A 785 7.89 -12.86 -20.21
C GLU A 785 6.53 -13.11 -20.89
N GLU A 786 5.48 -12.32 -20.59
CA GLU A 786 4.17 -12.45 -21.28
C GLU A 786 4.22 -11.89 -22.72
N GLU A 787 4.99 -10.84 -23.03
CA GLU A 787 5.19 -10.36 -24.41
C GLU A 787 5.99 -11.38 -25.27
N GLU A 788 7.02 -12.05 -24.73
CA GLU A 788 7.74 -13.10 -25.47
C GLU A 788 6.90 -14.39 -25.68
N GLU A 789 6.00 -14.76 -24.76
CA GLU A 789 5.06 -15.87 -24.99
C GLU A 789 3.95 -15.53 -26.01
N GLU A 790 3.43 -14.30 -26.05
CA GLU A 790 2.48 -13.90 -27.10
C GLU A 790 3.16 -13.79 -28.48
N GLU A 791 4.44 -13.40 -28.60
CA GLU A 791 5.18 -13.49 -29.88
C GLU A 791 5.48 -14.95 -30.30
N GLU A 792 5.71 -15.90 -29.38
CA GLU A 792 5.85 -17.33 -29.73
C GLU A 792 4.52 -18.08 -30.01
N GLU A 793 3.36 -17.61 -29.51
CA GLU A 793 2.05 -18.19 -29.89
C GLU A 793 1.49 -17.67 -31.24
N ASP A 794 1.98 -16.53 -31.76
CA ASP A 794 1.55 -15.94 -33.05
C ASP A 794 2.43 -16.31 -34.28
N GLU A 795 3.58 -17.01 -34.11
CA GLU A 795 4.46 -17.54 -35.20
C GLU A 795 4.11 -18.97 -35.73
#